data_AF-A0A412EKE3-F1
#
_entry.id   AF-A0A412EKE3-F1
#
_cell.length_a   1.000
_cell.length_b   1.000
_cell.length_c   1.000
_cell.angle_alpha   90.00
_cell.angle_beta   90.00
_cell.angle_gamma   90.00
#
_symmetry.space_group_name_H-M   'P 1'
#
loop_
_entity.id
_entity.type
_entity.pdbx_description
1 polymer ?
#
loop_
_entity_poly.entity_id
_entity_poly.type
_entity_poly.pdbx_seq_one_letter_code
_entity_poly.pdbx_strand_id
1 'polypeptide(L)'
;MRKLSNRWKEKVKNGMDVQYLKYADITLTDGTVLNLTSANLWQNGMEFEDSVSNDSSFDIGSAIINVLNLSINNFDGEYSDYDFEGAEVICYVGLQIENEDTSELLDSAGEQILDSTGDTIIVHKNAVIEKTRICTVTVIEQPEDETVTIDLTCEDNMRKFDRNYSDSKLKYPATRGQIVRDACEVCGVTLQTLNFYRDDYIVQNRPNDEALTFRQVLQWVAQIGCQWMRCDEYGRLCVNWYGFVNEEELTVDELGVLKTQDGSNVNLNFSNSDGALSADNGTLLENDGILRLFATDEKGNISEIETTYGFTPHHTDVVITGVKVTEYSESSSDNPQTYMVGTEGYVLGISGNKLIRVGDGQTIASIISEKCVGMRFRPFESECPTDVALEAGDSLIIVDRNGKIYTSLLTTTTLKPGSGQKIACNAKSAAKNSSTQYSQATQAFVTARNMVKQEKTEREKALEEFGKRIDSATGVYTTEEIQEDGSRIFYLHDKPTLAESKAIWKMTSEAWGVSTDGGQTWNGGMTVDGDTIVRILNAVGVNADWINAGAIMVKDSDGNILFSVDMDTKKVIISGDSVVIGGKTATKALSDNLQESKDYSDGKLADYADTVTGSLAGLQAQIDGQIESFFYDYEPSLQNKPASEWTSTEERKKHEGDLFYWKSTGYAYRFMQDGATWKWQMIQDNDISKALAQAEKAQDTADGKRRTFVIQPSPPYDIGDLWSQDGGDILTCVVARAKGSVYASSDWKKLNKYTDDTTANKALEAAALAKNMTLQLSNEMQTITADADGNIAVFPQVSTKATVMYGSSDITDDCSYTITKSDSITGSWSDATHIYNVTGLSADNGWIDIRATYLSNLSVTKRFTISKQKKGEDGKDGEPGRTYMVEPSCNVLKRGSDKTISPNFITFKAYYRDGKSATRVPYKGRFVVEETADGNTWNTIYTSSTDEDTVTHYLYSILTNGSGQTVASSNGSTIGIPRDVTNVRCKLYASGGTTT
;
A
#
# COMPACT_ATOMS: atom_id res chain seq x y z
N MET A 1 6.13 -14.79 -28.06
CA MET A 1 6.54 -14.43 -29.42
C MET A 1 5.81 -15.21 -30.50
N ARG A 2 5.17 -14.46 -31.41
CA ARG A 2 4.58 -15.00 -32.64
C ARG A 2 5.67 -15.39 -33.63
N LYS A 3 5.46 -16.49 -34.37
CA LYS A 3 6.38 -16.93 -35.44
C LYS A 3 6.07 -16.19 -36.74
N LEU A 4 7.04 -15.42 -37.23
CA LEU A 4 6.98 -14.68 -38.49
C LEU A 4 8.04 -15.19 -39.47
N SER A 5 7.81 -15.06 -40.78
CA SER A 5 8.78 -15.48 -41.79
C SER A 5 10.04 -14.60 -41.78
N ASN A 6 11.16 -15.14 -42.29
CA ASN A 6 12.39 -14.36 -42.46
C ASN A 6 12.18 -13.16 -43.39
N ARG A 7 11.30 -13.28 -44.38
CA ARG A 7 10.99 -12.20 -45.31
C ARG A 7 10.23 -11.05 -44.63
N TRP A 8 9.34 -11.37 -43.69
CA TRP A 8 8.70 -10.35 -42.84
C TRP A 8 9.76 -9.61 -42.02
N LYS A 9 10.62 -10.36 -41.31
CA LYS A 9 11.66 -9.80 -40.45
C LYS A 9 12.62 -8.89 -41.23
N GLU A 10 13.06 -9.33 -42.41
CA GLU A 10 13.93 -8.55 -43.30
C GLU A 10 13.26 -7.25 -43.79
N LYS A 11 11.97 -7.31 -44.13
CA LYS A 11 11.22 -6.14 -44.59
C LYS A 11 11.02 -5.09 -43.48
N VAL A 12 10.79 -5.55 -42.24
CA VAL A 12 10.70 -4.65 -41.07
C VAL A 12 12.07 -4.04 -40.74
N LYS A 13 13.16 -4.81 -40.84
CA LYS A 13 14.53 -4.34 -40.57
C LYS A 13 15.00 -3.25 -41.55
N ASN A 14 14.59 -3.33 -42.82
CA ASN A 14 15.08 -2.47 -43.90
C ASN A 14 14.26 -1.18 -44.13
N GLY A 15 13.15 -0.94 -43.41
CA GLY A 15 12.21 0.14 -43.74
C GLY A 15 11.78 1.00 -42.55
N MET A 16 11.87 2.33 -42.67
CA MET A 16 11.22 3.28 -41.74
C MET A 16 9.73 3.53 -42.07
N ASP A 17 9.21 3.05 -43.21
CA ASP A 17 7.81 3.22 -43.66
C ASP A 17 7.12 1.86 -43.93
N VAL A 18 7.08 0.98 -42.93
CA VAL A 18 6.36 -0.31 -43.05
C VAL A 18 4.85 -0.08 -43.01
N GLN A 19 4.15 -0.32 -44.12
CA GLN A 19 2.68 -0.23 -44.17
C GLN A 19 2.02 -1.54 -43.74
N TYR A 20 1.55 -1.56 -42.48
CA TYR A 20 0.79 -2.68 -41.93
C TYR A 20 -0.66 -2.68 -42.43
N LEU A 21 -1.09 -3.82 -42.96
CA LEU A 21 -2.47 -4.10 -43.34
C LEU A 21 -3.23 -4.65 -42.12
N LYS A 22 -4.44 -4.16 -41.87
CA LYS A 22 -5.27 -4.58 -40.74
C LYS A 22 -6.49 -5.31 -41.25
N TYR A 23 -6.88 -6.35 -40.54
CA TYR A 23 -8.09 -7.11 -40.83
C TYR A 23 -8.83 -7.42 -39.54
N ALA A 24 -10.15 -7.33 -39.58
CA ALA A 24 -11.02 -7.76 -38.49
C ALA A 24 -12.19 -8.55 -39.08
N ASP A 25 -12.25 -9.82 -38.75
CA ASP A 25 -13.38 -10.69 -39.11
C ASP A 25 -14.33 -10.68 -37.91
N ILE A 26 -15.51 -10.10 -38.08
CA ILE A 26 -16.53 -9.94 -37.04
C ILE A 26 -17.68 -10.90 -37.34
N THR A 27 -18.02 -11.75 -36.38
CA THR A 27 -19.19 -12.64 -36.43
C THR A 27 -20.20 -12.19 -35.39
N LEU A 28 -21.33 -11.64 -35.86
CA LEU A 28 -22.42 -11.18 -35.00
C LEU A 28 -23.16 -12.34 -34.35
N THR A 29 -23.95 -12.06 -33.31
CA THR A 29 -24.71 -13.07 -32.55
C THR A 29 -25.79 -13.78 -33.37
N ASP A 30 -26.26 -13.15 -34.45
CA ASP A 30 -27.20 -13.73 -35.42
C ASP A 30 -26.52 -14.62 -36.49
N GLY A 31 -25.19 -14.69 -36.50
CA GLY A 31 -24.37 -15.45 -37.44
C GLY A 31 -23.90 -14.67 -38.67
N THR A 32 -24.23 -13.38 -38.79
CA THR A 32 -23.73 -12.51 -39.86
C THR A 32 -22.21 -12.32 -39.74
N VAL A 33 -21.49 -12.43 -40.85
CA VAL A 33 -20.02 -12.28 -40.89
C VAL A 33 -19.64 -11.04 -41.68
N LEU A 34 -18.91 -10.13 -41.05
CA LEU A 34 -18.35 -8.91 -41.64
C LEU A 34 -16.82 -9.05 -41.71
N ASN A 35 -16.24 -8.80 -42.88
CA ASN A 35 -14.79 -8.88 -43.08
C ASN A 35 -14.24 -7.48 -43.34
N LEU A 36 -13.65 -6.86 -42.32
CA LEU A 36 -13.11 -5.51 -42.40
C LEU A 36 -11.64 -5.54 -42.80
N THR A 37 -11.25 -4.57 -43.61
CA THR A 37 -9.86 -4.32 -44.02
C THR A 37 -9.39 -2.95 -43.50
N SER A 38 -8.13 -2.58 -43.71
CA SER A 38 -7.62 -1.25 -43.37
C SER A 38 -8.50 -0.09 -43.88
N ALA A 39 -9.17 -0.24 -45.02
CA ALA A 39 -10.03 0.80 -45.60
C ALA A 39 -11.33 1.02 -44.79
N ASN A 40 -11.78 -0.01 -44.06
CA ASN A 40 -12.99 0.03 -43.23
C ASN A 40 -12.69 0.49 -41.80
N LEU A 41 -11.42 0.76 -41.45
CA LEU A 41 -11.02 1.17 -40.11
C LEU A 41 -10.64 2.65 -40.09
N TRP A 42 -11.04 3.37 -39.04
CA TRP A 42 -10.79 4.80 -38.92
C TRP A 42 -9.35 5.07 -38.44
N GLN A 43 -8.53 5.80 -39.21
CA GLN A 43 -7.19 6.31 -38.80
C GLN A 43 -6.30 5.33 -38.00
N ASN A 44 -6.17 4.07 -38.44
CA ASN A 44 -5.45 3.02 -37.70
C ASN A 44 -6.13 2.57 -36.40
N GLY A 45 -7.46 2.59 -36.34
CA GLY A 45 -8.32 2.23 -35.22
C GLY A 45 -8.31 0.75 -34.86
N MET A 46 -7.13 0.20 -34.59
CA MET A 46 -6.90 -1.12 -34.03
C MET A 46 -5.80 -0.97 -32.98
N GLU A 47 -6.19 -1.13 -31.71
CA GLU A 47 -5.30 -1.08 -30.57
C GLU A 47 -5.56 -2.31 -29.71
N PHE A 48 -4.51 -3.10 -29.46
CA PHE A 48 -4.60 -4.30 -28.63
C PHE A 48 -3.67 -4.20 -27.43
N GLU A 49 -4.23 -4.31 -26.24
CA GLU A 49 -3.55 -4.31 -24.95
C GLU A 49 -3.37 -5.75 -24.44
N ASP A 50 -2.12 -6.16 -24.28
CA ASP A 50 -1.72 -7.50 -23.84
C ASP A 50 -0.88 -7.40 -22.57
N SER A 51 -1.26 -8.11 -21.51
CA SER A 51 -0.66 -7.96 -20.18
C SER A 51 -0.57 -9.27 -19.39
N VAL A 52 0.55 -9.46 -18.69
CA VAL A 52 0.78 -10.58 -17.75
C VAL A 52 1.17 -10.08 -16.34
N SER A 53 1.05 -8.79 -16.08
CA SER A 53 1.08 -8.17 -14.73
C SER A 53 0.26 -6.88 -14.75
N ASN A 54 -0.26 -6.48 -13.59
CA ASN A 54 -0.96 -5.22 -13.45
C ASN A 54 0.00 -4.02 -13.59
N ASP A 55 -0.60 -2.85 -13.80
CA ASP A 55 0.14 -1.60 -13.87
C ASP A 55 0.93 -1.33 -12.59
N SER A 56 2.17 -0.88 -12.77
CA SER A 56 3.10 -0.59 -11.68
C SER A 56 3.36 -1.78 -10.72
N SER A 57 3.15 -3.03 -11.13
CA SER A 57 3.56 -4.22 -10.35
C SER A 57 4.22 -5.30 -11.21
N PHE A 58 4.92 -6.21 -10.52
CA PHE A 58 5.37 -7.47 -11.09
C PHE A 58 4.63 -8.58 -10.36
N ASP A 59 3.64 -9.18 -11.03
CA ASP A 59 2.72 -10.08 -10.38
C ASP A 59 3.08 -11.54 -10.60
N ILE A 60 2.83 -12.34 -9.57
CA ILE A 60 2.80 -13.79 -9.68
C ILE A 60 1.33 -14.22 -9.71
N GLY A 61 0.99 -15.10 -10.64
CA GLY A 61 -0.35 -15.67 -10.75
C GLY A 61 -1.40 -14.71 -11.32
N SER A 62 -0.97 -13.84 -12.23
CA SER A 62 -1.87 -13.00 -13.00
C SER A 62 -2.73 -13.83 -13.95
N ALA A 63 -3.98 -13.40 -14.13
CA ALA A 63 -4.90 -13.85 -15.16
C ALA A 63 -5.70 -12.61 -15.59
N ILE A 64 -5.14 -11.85 -16.54
CA ILE A 64 -5.60 -10.52 -16.93
C ILE A 64 -6.45 -10.66 -18.20
N ILE A 65 -7.53 -9.87 -18.27
CA ILE A 65 -8.36 -9.77 -19.48
C ILE A 65 -7.66 -8.76 -20.40
N ASN A 66 -7.29 -9.23 -21.58
CA ASN A 66 -6.71 -8.38 -22.61
C ASN A 66 -7.82 -7.65 -23.38
N VAL A 67 -7.56 -6.40 -23.76
CA VAL A 67 -8.57 -5.51 -24.36
C VAL A 67 -8.16 -5.15 -25.79
N LEU A 68 -9.12 -5.18 -26.70
CA LEU A 68 -9.00 -4.63 -28.05
C LEU A 68 -9.96 -3.46 -28.19
N ASN A 69 -9.44 -2.30 -28.60
CA ASN A 69 -10.23 -1.18 -29.09
C ASN A 69 -10.20 -1.17 -30.62
N LEU A 70 -11.38 -1.27 -31.24
CA LEU A 70 -11.55 -1.30 -32.70
C LEU A 70 -12.45 -0.15 -33.16
N SER A 71 -11.92 0.77 -33.95
CA SER A 71 -12.66 1.90 -34.52
C SER A 71 -13.00 1.64 -35.98
N ILE A 72 -14.27 1.34 -36.24
CA ILE A 72 -14.81 1.12 -37.59
C ILE A 72 -15.15 2.47 -38.20
N ASN A 73 -14.78 2.67 -39.47
CA ASN A 73 -15.17 3.84 -40.25
C ASN A 73 -16.64 3.69 -40.68
N ASN A 74 -17.50 4.55 -40.13
CA ASN A 74 -18.94 4.57 -40.43
C ASN A 74 -19.37 5.90 -41.05
N PHE A 75 -18.47 6.58 -41.79
CA PHE A 75 -18.74 7.89 -42.38
C PHE A 75 -19.96 7.91 -43.31
N ASP A 76 -20.16 6.84 -44.09
CA ASP A 76 -21.30 6.67 -45.00
C ASP A 76 -22.50 5.96 -44.35
N GLY A 77 -22.42 5.64 -43.05
CA GLY A 77 -23.48 4.97 -42.30
C GLY A 77 -23.68 3.48 -42.61
N GLU A 78 -22.75 2.85 -43.35
CA GLU A 78 -22.84 1.45 -43.82
C GLU A 78 -23.03 0.43 -42.69
N TYR A 79 -22.53 0.72 -41.48
CA TYR A 79 -22.52 -0.21 -40.36
C TYR A 79 -23.53 0.12 -39.26
N SER A 80 -24.34 1.17 -39.42
CA SER A 80 -25.21 1.71 -38.36
C SER A 80 -26.35 0.76 -37.95
N ASP A 81 -26.80 -0.10 -38.87
CA ASP A 81 -27.91 -1.03 -38.63
C ASP A 81 -27.49 -2.33 -37.93
N TYR A 82 -26.19 -2.55 -37.67
CA TYR A 82 -25.69 -3.76 -37.03
C TYR A 82 -25.60 -3.59 -35.51
N ASP A 83 -25.99 -4.64 -34.79
CA ASP A 83 -25.73 -4.78 -33.36
C ASP A 83 -24.47 -5.63 -33.14
N PHE A 84 -23.41 -5.00 -32.64
CA PHE A 84 -22.13 -5.64 -32.39
C PHE A 84 -22.04 -6.26 -31.00
N GLU A 85 -22.99 -6.03 -30.09
CA GLU A 85 -22.89 -6.50 -28.71
C GLU A 85 -22.78 -8.04 -28.65
N GLY A 86 -21.73 -8.54 -28.01
CA GLY A 86 -21.45 -9.97 -27.92
C GLY A 86 -20.90 -10.63 -29.19
N ALA A 87 -20.62 -9.87 -30.25
CA ALA A 87 -19.99 -10.39 -31.47
C ALA A 87 -18.57 -10.92 -31.21
N GLU A 88 -18.18 -11.98 -31.91
CA GLU A 88 -16.79 -12.48 -31.92
C GLU A 88 -15.98 -11.71 -32.96
N VAL A 89 -14.79 -11.23 -32.58
CA VAL A 89 -13.89 -10.48 -33.44
C VAL A 89 -12.53 -11.18 -33.50
N ILE A 90 -12.06 -11.47 -34.71
CA ILE A 90 -10.73 -12.03 -34.95
C ILE A 90 -9.90 -11.01 -35.73
N CYS A 91 -8.82 -10.52 -35.11
CA CYS A 91 -7.97 -9.52 -35.73
C CYS A 91 -6.68 -10.13 -36.30
N TYR A 92 -6.28 -9.62 -37.47
CA TYR A 92 -5.03 -9.95 -38.11
C TYR A 92 -4.26 -8.70 -38.50
N VAL A 93 -2.94 -8.82 -38.48
CA VAL A 93 -2.03 -7.86 -39.12
C VAL A 93 -1.32 -8.55 -40.26
N GLY A 94 -1.32 -7.89 -41.42
CA GLY A 94 -0.64 -8.36 -42.61
C GLY A 94 0.47 -7.43 -43.06
N LEU A 95 1.43 -8.00 -43.76
CA LEU A 95 2.48 -7.29 -44.45
C LEU A 95 2.59 -7.84 -45.87
N GLN A 96 2.54 -6.94 -46.86
CA GLN A 96 2.83 -7.31 -48.24
C GLN A 96 4.30 -7.66 -48.34
N ILE A 97 4.63 -8.92 -48.63
CA ILE A 97 6.01 -9.41 -48.73
C ILE A 97 6.53 -9.32 -50.16
N GLU A 98 5.68 -9.59 -51.16
CA GLU A 98 5.99 -9.43 -52.58
C GLU A 98 4.99 -8.46 -53.21
N ASN A 99 5.48 -7.56 -54.06
CA ASN A 99 4.63 -6.64 -54.81
C ASN A 99 3.87 -7.39 -55.90
N GLU A 100 2.74 -6.82 -56.29
CA GLU A 100 2.08 -7.21 -57.54
C GLU A 100 3.04 -6.94 -58.70
N ASP A 101 3.19 -7.91 -59.58
CA ASP A 101 3.89 -7.75 -60.84
C ASP A 101 2.84 -7.70 -61.94
N THR A 102 2.74 -6.54 -62.60
CA THR A 102 1.95 -6.33 -63.81
C THR A 102 2.85 -5.90 -64.97
N SER A 103 4.12 -6.34 -64.95
CA SER A 103 5.06 -5.97 -65.99
C SER A 103 4.70 -6.63 -67.31
N GLU A 104 4.94 -5.89 -68.39
CA GLU A 104 4.84 -6.41 -69.75
C GLU A 104 5.88 -7.52 -69.94
N LEU A 105 5.49 -8.61 -70.61
CA LEU A 105 6.44 -9.64 -71.02
C LEU A 105 7.32 -9.09 -72.13
N LEU A 106 8.62 -8.99 -71.85
CA LEU A 106 9.62 -8.57 -72.80
C LEU A 106 10.43 -9.77 -73.30
N ASP A 107 10.85 -9.75 -74.57
CA ASP A 107 11.79 -10.71 -75.10
C ASP A 107 13.23 -10.44 -74.63
N SER A 108 14.19 -11.27 -75.07
CA SER A 108 15.61 -11.12 -74.69
C SER A 108 16.28 -9.85 -75.20
N ALA A 109 15.64 -9.09 -76.10
CA ALA A 109 16.11 -7.80 -76.59
C ALA A 109 15.41 -6.62 -75.88
N GLY A 110 14.41 -6.88 -75.02
CA GLY A 110 13.64 -5.87 -74.30
C GLY A 110 12.39 -5.39 -75.04
N GLU A 111 11.95 -6.08 -76.10
CA GLU A 111 10.78 -5.71 -76.89
C GLU A 111 9.50 -6.39 -76.37
N GLN A 112 8.35 -5.73 -76.48
CA GLN A 112 7.06 -6.23 -76.01
C GLN A 112 6.63 -7.50 -76.75
N ILE A 113 6.19 -8.52 -76.00
CA ILE A 113 5.57 -9.72 -76.54
C ILE A 113 4.06 -9.47 -76.65
N LEU A 114 3.53 -9.53 -77.87
CA LEU A 114 2.11 -9.32 -78.17
C LEU A 114 1.37 -10.65 -78.37
N ASP A 115 0.08 -10.68 -78.08
CA ASP A 115 -0.80 -11.81 -78.36
C ASP A 115 -1.26 -11.86 -79.84
N SER A 116 -2.10 -12.84 -80.19
CA SER A 116 -2.60 -13.02 -81.56
C SER A 116 -3.51 -11.89 -82.06
N THR A 117 -3.97 -11.01 -81.17
CA THR A 117 -4.79 -9.82 -81.47
C THR A 117 -3.97 -8.53 -81.52
N GLY A 118 -2.69 -8.58 -81.16
CA GLY A 118 -1.77 -7.44 -81.16
C GLY A 118 -1.70 -6.70 -79.82
N ASP A 119 -2.27 -7.27 -78.76
CA ASP A 119 -2.27 -6.68 -77.42
C ASP A 119 -1.07 -7.20 -76.61
N THR A 120 -0.47 -6.34 -75.77
CA THR A 120 0.69 -6.71 -74.95
C THR A 120 0.32 -7.76 -73.90
N ILE A 121 1.10 -8.84 -73.84
CA ILE A 121 0.94 -9.87 -72.81
C ILE A 121 1.58 -9.36 -71.52
N ILE A 122 0.81 -9.35 -70.43
CA ILE A 122 1.25 -8.90 -69.11
C ILE A 122 1.45 -10.12 -68.20
N VAL A 123 2.56 -10.18 -67.47
CA VAL A 123 2.68 -11.11 -66.34
C VAL A 123 1.82 -10.55 -65.23
N HIS A 124 0.79 -11.28 -64.83
CA HIS A 124 -0.01 -10.93 -63.67
C HIS A 124 0.38 -11.84 -62.51
N LYS A 125 1.23 -11.33 -61.62
CA LYS A 125 1.57 -11.99 -60.37
C LYS A 125 0.97 -11.18 -59.23
N ASN A 126 -0.01 -11.77 -58.53
CA ASN A 126 -0.64 -11.12 -57.38
C ASN A 126 0.40 -10.78 -56.30
N ALA A 127 0.17 -9.67 -55.60
CA ALA A 127 0.91 -9.37 -54.37
C ALA A 127 0.76 -10.52 -53.37
N VAL A 128 1.85 -10.86 -52.67
CA VAL A 128 1.84 -11.88 -51.61
C VAL A 128 1.81 -11.17 -50.27
N ILE A 129 0.73 -11.37 -49.51
CA ILE A 129 0.56 -10.83 -48.17
C ILE A 129 0.72 -11.97 -47.17
N GLU A 130 1.68 -11.83 -46.26
CA GLU A 130 1.73 -12.65 -45.06
C GLU A 130 0.78 -12.04 -44.03
N LYS A 131 -0.05 -12.86 -43.38
CA LYS A 131 -0.97 -12.42 -42.33
C LYS A 131 -0.69 -13.20 -41.05
N THR A 132 -0.66 -12.51 -39.91
CA THR A 132 -0.56 -13.11 -38.58
C THR A 132 -1.78 -12.73 -37.74
N ARG A 133 -2.31 -13.68 -36.97
CA ARG A 133 -3.43 -13.42 -36.06
C ARG A 133 -2.92 -12.72 -34.80
N ILE A 134 -3.61 -11.67 -34.38
CA ILE A 134 -3.25 -10.88 -33.20
C ILE A 134 -4.04 -11.37 -31.99
N CYS A 135 -5.37 -11.43 -32.10
CA CYS A 135 -6.25 -11.79 -31.00
C CYS A 135 -7.59 -12.36 -31.49
N THR A 136 -8.28 -13.02 -30.57
CA THR A 136 -9.68 -13.46 -30.68
C THR A 136 -10.41 -12.92 -29.45
N VAL A 137 -11.38 -12.03 -29.66
CA VAL A 137 -12.03 -11.26 -28.59
C VAL A 137 -13.55 -11.22 -28.80
N THR A 138 -14.28 -10.77 -27.78
CA THR A 138 -15.73 -10.57 -27.82
C THR A 138 -16.06 -9.12 -27.52
N VAL A 139 -16.94 -8.51 -28.32
CA VAL A 139 -17.42 -7.14 -28.07
C VAL A 139 -18.20 -7.11 -26.76
N ILE A 140 -17.81 -6.22 -25.85
CA ILE A 140 -18.49 -6.00 -24.56
C ILE A 140 -19.22 -4.67 -24.50
N GLU A 141 -18.84 -3.73 -25.34
CA GLU A 141 -19.40 -2.38 -25.38
C GLU A 141 -19.32 -1.84 -26.80
N GLN A 142 -20.39 -1.19 -27.23
CA GLN A 142 -20.50 -0.41 -28.46
C GLN A 142 -21.09 0.98 -28.13
N PRO A 143 -20.88 2.01 -28.96
CA PRO A 143 -21.41 3.35 -28.70
C PRO A 143 -22.95 3.36 -28.77
N GLU A 144 -23.60 4.11 -27.87
CA GLU A 144 -25.08 4.29 -27.89
C GLU A 144 -25.54 5.28 -28.97
N ASP A 145 -24.68 6.23 -29.35
CA ASP A 145 -24.97 7.25 -30.36
C ASP A 145 -24.39 6.86 -31.72
N GLU A 146 -25.17 7.07 -32.78
CA GLU A 146 -24.66 6.99 -34.15
C GLU A 146 -23.63 8.09 -34.39
N THR A 147 -22.38 7.71 -34.64
CA THR A 147 -21.32 8.63 -35.03
C THR A 147 -20.67 8.20 -36.35
N VAL A 148 -19.83 9.07 -36.90
CA VAL A 148 -19.01 8.77 -38.10
C VAL A 148 -17.99 7.64 -37.87
N THR A 149 -17.80 7.23 -36.60
CA THR A 149 -17.03 6.05 -36.19
C THR A 149 -17.86 5.16 -35.28
N ILE A 150 -17.59 3.86 -35.32
CA ILE A 150 -18.11 2.91 -34.32
C ILE A 150 -16.92 2.37 -33.55
N ASP A 151 -16.79 2.80 -32.30
CA ASP A 151 -15.70 2.40 -31.40
C ASP A 151 -16.14 1.24 -30.53
N LEU A 152 -15.61 0.05 -30.81
CA LEU A 152 -15.91 -1.18 -30.08
C LEU A 152 -14.83 -1.46 -29.05
N THR A 153 -15.24 -1.70 -27.81
CA THR A 153 -14.38 -2.27 -26.78
C THR A 153 -14.65 -3.77 -26.68
N CYS A 154 -13.60 -4.56 -26.86
CA CYS A 154 -13.66 -6.00 -26.89
C CYS A 154 -12.71 -6.60 -25.86
N GLU A 155 -13.10 -7.72 -25.27
CA GLU A 155 -12.32 -8.45 -24.27
C GLU A 155 -11.98 -9.86 -24.77
N ASP A 156 -10.79 -10.35 -24.45
CA ASP A 156 -10.39 -11.73 -24.78
C ASP A 156 -11.17 -12.80 -23.98
N ASN A 157 -10.91 -14.07 -24.30
CA ASN A 157 -11.58 -15.20 -23.66
C ASN A 157 -11.28 -15.34 -22.15
N MET A 158 -10.35 -14.57 -21.57
CA MET A 158 -10.13 -14.59 -20.13
C MET A 158 -11.39 -14.14 -19.37
N ARG A 159 -12.23 -13.27 -19.96
CA ARG A 159 -13.49 -12.82 -19.38
C ARG A 159 -14.46 -13.96 -19.05
N LYS A 160 -14.40 -15.06 -19.82
CA LYS A 160 -15.27 -16.23 -19.63
C LYS A 160 -15.05 -16.90 -18.27
N PHE A 161 -13.91 -16.63 -17.62
CA PHE A 161 -13.60 -17.10 -16.28
C PHE A 161 -14.16 -16.20 -15.16
N ASP A 162 -14.78 -15.05 -15.44
CA ASP A 162 -15.53 -14.28 -14.43
C ASP A 162 -16.88 -14.92 -14.04
N ARG A 163 -17.15 -16.11 -14.59
CA ARG A 163 -18.20 -17.03 -14.15
C ARG A 163 -17.99 -17.48 -12.70
N ASN A 164 -19.10 -17.70 -11.98
CA ASN A 164 -19.11 -18.13 -10.58
C ASN A 164 -18.55 -19.56 -10.43
N TYR A 165 -17.62 -19.75 -9.50
CA TYR A 165 -16.92 -21.02 -9.25
C TYR A 165 -17.82 -22.14 -8.69
N SER A 166 -19.00 -21.80 -8.15
CA SER A 166 -20.01 -22.78 -7.71
C SER A 166 -20.52 -23.69 -8.84
N ASP A 167 -20.31 -23.31 -10.10
CA ASP A 167 -20.61 -24.14 -11.26
C ASP A 167 -19.64 -25.33 -11.40
N SER A 168 -18.42 -25.23 -10.85
CA SER A 168 -17.45 -26.33 -10.84
C SER A 168 -17.99 -27.53 -10.06
N LYS A 169 -17.84 -28.73 -10.64
CA LYS A 169 -18.18 -30.01 -9.99
C LYS A 169 -16.95 -30.81 -9.58
N LEU A 170 -15.75 -30.21 -9.69
CA LEU A 170 -14.49 -30.81 -9.30
C LEU A 170 -14.47 -31.11 -7.80
N LYS A 171 -14.11 -32.36 -7.48
CA LYS A 171 -13.90 -32.83 -6.11
C LYS A 171 -12.45 -32.65 -5.71
N TYR A 172 -12.23 -32.27 -4.45
CA TYR A 172 -10.92 -32.16 -3.84
C TYR A 172 -10.67 -33.36 -2.91
N PRO A 173 -9.41 -33.79 -2.70
CA PRO A 173 -8.17 -33.19 -3.20
C PRO A 173 -8.04 -33.27 -4.73
N ALA A 174 -7.52 -32.20 -5.35
CA ALA A 174 -7.37 -32.08 -6.80
C ALA A 174 -6.00 -31.49 -7.14
N THR A 175 -5.41 -31.92 -8.25
CA THR A 175 -4.15 -31.33 -8.71
C THR A 175 -4.37 -29.95 -9.33
N ARG A 176 -3.35 -29.09 -9.35
CA ARG A 176 -3.38 -27.81 -10.08
C ARG A 176 -3.81 -28.00 -11.54
N GLY A 177 -3.29 -29.03 -12.21
CA GLY A 177 -3.67 -29.40 -13.56
C GLY A 177 -5.15 -29.75 -13.70
N GLN A 178 -5.73 -30.48 -12.75
CA GLN A 178 -7.16 -30.80 -12.74
C GLN A 178 -8.03 -29.56 -12.55
N ILE A 179 -7.63 -28.64 -11.67
CA ILE A 179 -8.37 -27.39 -11.43
C ILE A 179 -8.41 -26.52 -12.68
N VAL A 180 -7.28 -26.36 -13.37
CA VAL A 180 -7.21 -25.56 -14.62
C VAL A 180 -8.05 -26.21 -15.72
N ARG A 181 -8.00 -27.54 -15.88
CA ARG A 181 -8.82 -28.25 -16.88
C ARG A 181 -10.32 -28.13 -16.60
N ASP A 182 -10.75 -28.28 -15.35
CA ASP A 182 -12.16 -28.09 -14.94
C ASP A 182 -12.63 -26.66 -15.22
N ALA A 183 -11.82 -25.65 -14.89
CA ALA A 183 -12.13 -24.26 -15.20
C ALA A 183 -12.31 -24.04 -16.71
N CYS A 184 -11.37 -24.53 -17.52
CA CYS A 184 -11.42 -24.46 -18.98
C CYS A 184 -12.67 -25.14 -19.56
N GLU A 185 -13.01 -26.34 -19.08
CA GLU A 185 -14.18 -27.10 -19.52
C GLU A 185 -15.50 -26.38 -19.17
N VAL A 186 -15.64 -25.91 -17.92
CA VAL A 186 -16.87 -25.24 -17.46
C VAL A 186 -17.04 -23.85 -18.09
N CYS A 187 -15.96 -23.11 -18.29
CA CYS A 187 -16.00 -21.77 -18.90
C CYS A 187 -15.98 -21.79 -20.44
N GLY A 188 -15.82 -22.95 -21.08
CA GLY A 188 -15.80 -23.07 -22.53
C GLY A 188 -14.57 -22.43 -23.18
N VAL A 189 -13.41 -22.56 -22.55
CA VAL A 189 -12.12 -22.04 -23.05
C VAL A 189 -11.14 -23.20 -23.22
N THR A 190 -10.64 -23.39 -24.43
CA THR A 190 -9.66 -24.44 -24.74
C THR A 190 -8.35 -24.21 -23.98
N LEU A 191 -7.83 -25.23 -23.30
CA LEU A 191 -6.51 -25.19 -22.65
C LEU A 191 -5.41 -25.54 -23.66
N GLN A 192 -4.47 -24.61 -23.89
CA GLN A 192 -3.33 -24.83 -24.77
C GLN A 192 -2.14 -25.47 -24.03
N THR A 193 -1.85 -25.04 -22.80
CA THR A 193 -0.75 -25.61 -22.00
C THR A 193 -1.23 -26.84 -21.22
N LEU A 194 -1.02 -28.03 -21.78
CA LEU A 194 -1.49 -29.29 -21.17
C LEU A 194 -0.63 -29.78 -19.99
N ASN A 195 0.66 -29.44 -19.98
CA ASN A 195 1.60 -29.74 -18.91
C ASN A 195 2.34 -28.46 -18.52
N PHE A 196 2.49 -28.21 -17.23
CA PHE A 196 3.14 -27.01 -16.75
C PHE A 196 3.80 -27.24 -15.38
N TYR A 197 4.72 -26.35 -15.00
CA TYR A 197 5.52 -26.52 -13.77
C TYR A 197 4.62 -26.78 -12.54
N ARG A 198 4.86 -27.91 -11.86
CA ARG A 198 4.12 -28.37 -10.67
C ARG A 198 2.61 -28.51 -10.88
N ASP A 199 2.16 -28.87 -12.08
CA ASP A 199 0.74 -29.17 -12.36
C ASP A 199 0.20 -30.38 -11.57
N ASP A 200 1.11 -31.21 -11.05
CA ASP A 200 0.90 -32.35 -10.17
C ASP A 200 0.63 -31.99 -8.70
N TYR A 201 0.95 -30.75 -8.27
CA TYR A 201 0.73 -30.32 -6.89
C TYR A 201 -0.74 -30.44 -6.49
N ILE A 202 -0.99 -31.11 -5.35
CA ILE A 202 -2.33 -31.44 -4.87
C ILE A 202 -2.82 -30.36 -3.91
N VAL A 203 -3.89 -29.68 -4.29
CA VAL A 203 -4.66 -28.83 -3.39
C VAL A 203 -5.63 -29.70 -2.61
N GLN A 204 -5.51 -29.68 -1.28
CA GLN A 204 -6.24 -30.60 -0.40
C GLN A 204 -7.72 -30.24 -0.26
N ASN A 205 -8.03 -28.95 -0.14
CA ASN A 205 -9.37 -28.48 0.20
C ASN A 205 -9.92 -27.57 -0.88
N ARG A 206 -11.19 -27.78 -1.23
CA ARG A 206 -11.95 -26.85 -2.06
C ARG A 206 -12.11 -25.53 -1.30
N PRO A 207 -11.86 -24.36 -1.92
CA PRO A 207 -12.17 -23.08 -1.29
C PRO A 207 -13.68 -22.87 -1.18
N ASN A 208 -14.11 -22.09 -0.18
CA ASN A 208 -15.49 -21.60 -0.15
C ASN A 208 -15.78 -20.74 -1.39
N ASP A 209 -16.84 -21.09 -2.13
CA ASP A 209 -17.24 -20.51 -3.41
C ASP A 209 -18.33 -19.43 -3.30
N GLU A 210 -18.67 -18.98 -2.09
CA GLU A 210 -19.51 -17.80 -1.85
C GLU A 210 -18.82 -16.55 -2.42
N ALA A 211 -19.31 -16.08 -3.57
CA ALA A 211 -18.77 -14.94 -4.34
C ALA A 211 -17.30 -15.14 -4.82
N LEU A 212 -17.03 -16.30 -5.43
CA LEU A 212 -15.74 -16.63 -6.04
C LEU A 212 -15.90 -16.89 -7.54
N THR A 213 -14.99 -16.37 -8.37
CA THR A 213 -14.99 -16.64 -9.83
C THR A 213 -13.93 -17.68 -10.21
N PHE A 214 -14.11 -18.34 -11.37
CA PHE A 214 -13.09 -19.23 -11.92
C PHE A 214 -11.77 -18.48 -12.16
N ARG A 215 -11.81 -17.22 -12.60
CA ARG A 215 -10.62 -16.39 -12.85
C ARG A 215 -9.81 -16.20 -11.57
N GLN A 216 -10.47 -15.94 -10.46
CA GLN A 216 -9.79 -15.79 -9.18
C GLN A 216 -9.18 -17.10 -8.68
N VAL A 217 -9.85 -18.24 -8.91
CA VAL A 217 -9.26 -19.56 -8.63
C VAL A 217 -8.05 -19.84 -9.52
N LEU A 218 -8.12 -19.51 -10.80
CA LEU A 218 -7.00 -19.64 -11.75
C LEU A 218 -5.80 -18.78 -11.32
N GLN A 219 -6.03 -17.54 -10.88
CA GLN A 219 -4.99 -16.67 -10.32
C GLN A 219 -4.30 -17.33 -9.12
N TRP A 220 -5.08 -17.89 -8.18
CA TRP A 220 -4.53 -18.62 -7.03
C TRP A 220 -3.76 -19.89 -7.40
N VAL A 221 -4.22 -20.64 -8.41
CA VAL A 221 -3.51 -21.81 -8.92
C VAL A 221 -2.22 -21.42 -9.64
N ALA A 222 -2.22 -20.30 -10.37
CA ALA A 222 -1.06 -19.75 -11.06
C ALA A 222 -0.01 -19.21 -10.07
N GLN A 223 -0.46 -18.58 -8.97
CA GLN A 223 0.39 -18.13 -7.87
C GLN A 223 1.24 -19.28 -7.30
N ILE A 224 0.61 -20.43 -7.01
CA ILE A 224 1.29 -21.59 -6.41
C ILE A 224 2.48 -22.07 -7.26
N GLY A 225 2.38 -22.00 -8.60
CA GLY A 225 3.45 -22.48 -9.50
C GLY A 225 4.38 -21.39 -10.04
N CYS A 226 4.27 -20.15 -9.54
CA CYS A 226 4.99 -19.00 -10.08
C CYS A 226 4.79 -18.87 -11.61
N GLN A 227 3.54 -18.67 -12.02
CA GLN A 227 3.12 -18.62 -13.42
C GLN A 227 2.13 -17.49 -13.65
N TRP A 228 2.02 -17.04 -14.89
CA TRP A 228 0.92 -16.21 -15.36
C TRP A 228 0.02 -17.05 -16.28
N MET A 229 -1.22 -16.61 -16.43
CA MET A 229 -2.20 -17.18 -17.32
C MET A 229 -2.74 -16.10 -18.27
N ARG A 230 -2.83 -16.42 -19.56
CA ARG A 230 -3.22 -15.49 -20.61
C ARG A 230 -3.94 -16.27 -21.71
N CYS A 231 -4.86 -15.65 -22.45
CA CYS A 231 -5.34 -16.24 -23.69
C CYS A 231 -4.41 -15.93 -24.87
N ASP A 232 -4.11 -16.93 -25.69
CA ASP A 232 -3.32 -16.76 -26.91
C ASP A 232 -4.14 -16.10 -28.04
N GLU A 233 -3.53 -15.90 -29.20
CA GLU A 233 -4.15 -15.25 -30.36
C GLU A 233 -5.38 -16.00 -30.89
N TYR A 234 -5.52 -17.29 -30.56
CA TYR A 234 -6.67 -18.14 -30.89
C TYR A 234 -7.72 -18.18 -29.76
N GLY A 235 -7.53 -17.42 -28.69
CA GLY A 235 -8.43 -17.37 -27.55
C GLY A 235 -8.31 -18.59 -26.61
N ARG A 236 -7.20 -19.33 -26.67
CA ARG A 236 -6.97 -20.52 -25.83
C ARG A 236 -6.18 -20.13 -24.57
N LEU A 237 -6.48 -20.73 -23.43
CA LEU A 237 -5.77 -20.45 -22.18
C LEU A 237 -4.35 -21.04 -22.21
N CYS A 238 -3.35 -20.19 -22.01
CA CYS A 238 -1.95 -20.54 -21.84
C CYS A 238 -1.54 -20.34 -20.38
N VAL A 239 -0.83 -21.31 -19.82
CA VAL A 239 -0.13 -21.20 -18.53
C VAL A 239 1.35 -21.15 -18.82
N ASN A 240 2.06 -20.09 -18.41
CA ASN A 240 3.48 -19.97 -18.71
C ASN A 240 4.21 -19.08 -17.68
N TRP A 241 5.51 -18.90 -17.87
CA TRP A 241 6.33 -17.97 -17.13
C TRP A 241 7.36 -17.33 -18.07
N TYR A 242 8.02 -16.28 -17.61
CA TYR A 242 9.10 -15.64 -18.34
C TYR A 242 10.28 -16.61 -18.53
N GLY A 243 10.92 -16.55 -19.70
CA GLY A 243 12.18 -17.25 -19.96
C GLY A 243 13.36 -16.58 -19.26
N PHE A 244 14.40 -17.36 -18.95
CA PHE A 244 15.66 -16.81 -18.43
C PHE A 244 16.49 -16.25 -19.58
N VAL A 245 16.85 -14.97 -19.50
CA VAL A 245 17.90 -14.39 -20.35
C VAL A 245 19.07 -14.10 -19.42
N ASN A 246 19.98 -15.06 -19.35
CA ASN A 246 21.19 -14.92 -18.55
C ASN A 246 22.35 -14.55 -19.47
N GLU A 247 23.17 -13.62 -18.99
CA GLU A 247 24.50 -13.39 -19.54
C GLU A 247 25.38 -14.56 -19.12
N GLU A 248 25.89 -15.32 -20.09
CA GLU A 248 26.86 -16.39 -19.83
C GLU A 248 28.26 -15.94 -20.23
N GLU A 249 29.20 -16.12 -19.29
CA GLU A 249 30.61 -15.90 -19.55
C GLU A 249 31.18 -17.07 -20.35
N LEU A 250 31.84 -16.76 -21.46
CA LEU A 250 32.51 -17.74 -22.30
C LEU A 250 33.98 -17.89 -21.89
N THR A 251 34.43 -19.14 -21.82
CA THR A 251 35.85 -19.48 -21.64
C THR A 251 36.39 -20.15 -22.90
N VAL A 252 37.70 -20.04 -23.11
CA VAL A 252 38.39 -20.75 -24.20
C VAL A 252 39.22 -21.85 -23.56
N ASP A 253 39.00 -23.10 -23.98
CA ASP A 253 39.80 -24.22 -23.49
C ASP A 253 41.21 -24.27 -24.12
N GLU A 254 42.04 -25.20 -23.65
CA GLU A 254 43.44 -25.37 -24.12
C GLU A 254 43.55 -25.69 -25.62
N LEU A 255 42.45 -26.09 -26.27
CA LEU A 255 42.38 -26.41 -27.70
C LEU A 255 41.77 -25.27 -28.54
N GLY A 256 41.42 -24.14 -27.91
CA GLY A 256 40.84 -22.98 -28.59
C GLY A 256 39.34 -23.07 -28.83
N VAL A 257 38.62 -23.98 -28.15
CA VAL A 257 37.15 -24.12 -28.28
C VAL A 257 36.45 -23.22 -27.27
N LEU A 258 35.41 -22.50 -27.73
CA LEU A 258 34.54 -21.71 -26.86
C LEU A 258 33.64 -22.62 -26.01
N LYS A 259 33.63 -22.38 -24.70
CA LYS A 259 32.89 -23.13 -23.70
C LYS A 259 32.05 -22.21 -22.82
N THR A 260 30.85 -22.64 -22.47
CA THR A 260 30.05 -22.07 -21.37
C THR A 260 30.66 -22.42 -20.00
N GLN A 261 30.19 -21.79 -18.92
CA GLN A 261 30.69 -22.05 -17.55
C GLN A 261 30.50 -23.51 -17.08
N ASP A 262 29.52 -24.23 -17.62
CA ASP A 262 29.28 -25.65 -17.33
C ASP A 262 30.14 -26.60 -18.21
N GLY A 263 30.95 -26.06 -19.11
CA GLY A 263 31.85 -26.81 -19.99
C GLY A 263 31.24 -27.29 -21.32
N SER A 264 30.00 -26.88 -21.62
CA SER A 264 29.34 -27.17 -22.91
C SER A 264 30.01 -26.42 -24.07
N ASN A 265 30.09 -27.06 -25.24
CA ASN A 265 30.67 -26.42 -26.44
C ASN A 265 29.71 -25.37 -27.00
N VAL A 266 30.26 -24.23 -27.39
CA VAL A 266 29.54 -23.20 -28.15
C VAL A 266 30.05 -23.20 -29.58
N ASN A 267 29.22 -23.65 -30.53
CA ASN A 267 29.55 -23.53 -31.95
C ASN A 267 29.05 -22.20 -32.49
N LEU A 268 29.86 -21.58 -33.34
CA LEU A 268 29.54 -20.32 -34.01
C LEU A 268 29.04 -20.60 -35.42
N ASN A 269 27.83 -20.16 -35.73
CA ASN A 269 27.26 -20.19 -37.06
C ASN A 269 27.32 -18.80 -37.68
N PHE A 270 28.01 -18.70 -38.81
CA PHE A 270 28.06 -17.48 -39.60
C PHE A 270 26.99 -17.54 -40.69
N SER A 271 26.08 -16.56 -40.67
CA SER A 271 25.11 -16.40 -41.74
C SER A 271 25.72 -15.57 -42.88
N ASN A 272 25.82 -16.18 -44.06
CA ASN A 272 26.36 -15.51 -45.25
C ASN A 272 25.41 -14.44 -45.82
N SER A 273 24.15 -14.38 -45.37
CA SER A 273 23.13 -13.48 -45.90
C SER A 273 23.02 -12.14 -45.16
N ASP A 274 23.31 -12.11 -43.86
CA ASP A 274 23.16 -10.91 -43.01
C ASP A 274 24.46 -10.51 -42.27
N GLY A 275 25.54 -11.30 -42.40
CA GLY A 275 26.80 -11.05 -41.71
C GLY A 275 26.73 -11.27 -40.19
N ALA A 276 25.64 -11.86 -39.68
CA ALA A 276 25.45 -12.10 -38.26
C ALA A 276 26.19 -13.36 -37.79
N LEU A 277 26.84 -13.23 -36.62
CA LEU A 277 27.47 -14.33 -35.90
C LEU A 277 26.49 -14.83 -34.83
N SER A 278 25.96 -16.05 -34.99
CA SER A 278 25.03 -16.67 -34.03
C SER A 278 25.71 -17.86 -33.35
N ALA A 279 25.27 -18.21 -32.14
CA ALA A 279 25.75 -19.40 -31.46
C ALA A 279 24.62 -20.43 -31.35
N ASP A 280 24.95 -21.73 -31.37
CA ASP A 280 23.96 -22.80 -31.19
C ASP A 280 23.15 -22.67 -29.87
N ASN A 281 23.73 -21.99 -28.87
CA ASN A 281 23.17 -21.83 -27.52
C ASN A 281 22.80 -20.36 -27.16
N GLY A 282 22.77 -19.43 -28.13
CA GLY A 282 22.38 -18.06 -27.82
C GLY A 282 22.77 -17.00 -28.86
N THR A 283 22.48 -15.74 -28.55
CA THR A 283 22.89 -14.59 -29.36
C THR A 283 24.17 -14.00 -28.82
N LEU A 284 25.15 -13.78 -29.68
CA LEU A 284 26.40 -13.12 -29.33
C LEU A 284 26.27 -11.62 -29.55
N LEU A 285 26.51 -10.84 -28.49
CA LEU A 285 26.51 -9.38 -28.55
C LEU A 285 27.81 -8.84 -27.97
N GLU A 286 28.36 -7.80 -28.61
CA GLU A 286 29.54 -7.10 -28.13
C GLU A 286 29.10 -5.93 -27.24
N ASN A 287 29.64 -5.86 -26.01
CA ASN A 287 29.42 -4.75 -25.10
C ASN A 287 30.77 -4.29 -24.55
N ASP A 288 31.09 -3.00 -24.69
CA ASP A 288 32.36 -2.38 -24.24
C ASP A 288 33.64 -3.09 -24.77
N GLY A 289 33.59 -3.69 -25.97
CA GLY A 289 34.71 -4.45 -26.55
C GLY A 289 34.85 -5.89 -26.05
N ILE A 290 33.89 -6.38 -25.25
CA ILE A 290 33.84 -7.75 -24.72
C ILE A 290 32.67 -8.48 -25.37
N LEU A 291 32.94 -9.61 -26.02
CA LEU A 291 31.92 -10.49 -26.60
C LEU A 291 31.23 -11.31 -25.49
N ARG A 292 29.90 -11.23 -25.41
CA ARG A 292 29.08 -11.93 -24.42
C ARG A 292 28.04 -12.81 -25.10
N LEU A 293 27.76 -13.97 -24.51
CA LEU A 293 26.68 -14.85 -24.95
C LEU A 293 25.45 -14.60 -24.09
N PHE A 294 24.32 -14.34 -24.74
CA PHE A 294 23.03 -14.31 -24.06
C PHE A 294 22.28 -15.59 -24.42
N ALA A 295 22.04 -16.43 -23.42
CA ALA A 295 21.31 -17.67 -23.58
C ALA A 295 19.88 -17.36 -24.08
N THR A 296 19.50 -17.98 -25.21
CA THR A 296 18.14 -17.93 -25.74
C THR A 296 17.21 -18.76 -24.87
N ASP A 297 15.93 -18.39 -24.83
CA ASP A 297 14.92 -19.33 -24.36
C ASP A 297 15.00 -20.64 -25.18
N GLU A 298 14.50 -21.76 -24.66
CA GLU A 298 14.52 -23.08 -25.35
C GLU A 298 13.81 -23.07 -26.74
N LYS A 299 13.31 -21.91 -27.19
CA LYS A 299 12.64 -21.67 -28.46
C LYS A 299 13.44 -20.79 -29.44
N GLY A 300 14.64 -20.34 -29.06
CA GLY A 300 15.58 -19.64 -29.95
C GLY A 300 15.13 -18.24 -30.39
N ASN A 301 14.24 -17.58 -29.65
CA ASN A 301 13.77 -16.24 -30.04
C ASN A 301 14.23 -15.22 -29.00
N ILE A 302 15.19 -14.37 -29.38
CA ILE A 302 15.46 -13.10 -28.70
C ILE A 302 15.08 -12.01 -29.71
N SER A 303 14.16 -11.13 -29.34
CA SER A 303 13.91 -9.91 -30.12
C SER A 303 14.93 -8.86 -29.71
N GLU A 304 15.74 -8.43 -30.66
CA GLU A 304 16.63 -7.28 -30.52
C GLU A 304 15.87 -6.03 -30.98
N ILE A 305 15.66 -5.08 -30.06
CA ILE A 305 15.04 -3.80 -30.38
C ILE A 305 16.16 -2.77 -30.58
N GLU A 306 16.56 -2.57 -31.83
CA GLU A 306 17.63 -1.63 -32.20
C GLU A 306 17.19 -0.15 -32.11
N THR A 307 15.87 0.12 -32.14
CA THR A 307 15.32 1.48 -32.10
C THR A 307 14.08 1.61 -31.22
N THR A 308 14.10 2.60 -30.32
CA THR A 308 12.96 3.00 -29.48
C THR A 308 12.74 4.52 -29.54
N TYR A 309 11.48 4.93 -29.40
CA TYR A 309 11.03 6.31 -29.29
C TYR A 309 10.87 6.65 -27.80
N GLY A 310 11.95 7.12 -27.18
CA GLY A 310 11.95 7.39 -25.74
C GLY A 310 12.09 6.10 -24.94
N PHE A 311 13.32 5.82 -24.50
CA PHE A 311 13.62 4.71 -23.59
C PHE A 311 13.85 5.28 -22.20
N THR A 312 13.01 4.87 -21.24
CA THR A 312 13.11 5.32 -19.85
C THR A 312 13.40 4.14 -18.91
N PRO A 313 14.63 3.58 -18.95
CA PRO A 313 15.00 2.50 -18.05
C PRO A 313 15.13 3.03 -16.62
N HIS A 314 14.74 2.21 -15.65
CA HIS A 314 15.13 2.47 -14.27
C HIS A 314 16.65 2.43 -14.12
N HIS A 315 17.17 3.21 -13.17
CA HIS A 315 18.61 3.32 -12.91
C HIS A 315 19.23 2.02 -12.37
N THR A 316 18.43 1.11 -11.82
CA THR A 316 18.87 -0.13 -11.15
C THR A 316 18.05 -1.33 -11.59
N ASP A 317 18.69 -2.48 -11.70
CA ASP A 317 17.99 -3.75 -11.91
C ASP A 317 17.15 -4.13 -10.70
N VAL A 318 16.05 -4.84 -10.97
CA VAL A 318 15.35 -5.62 -9.96
C VAL A 318 15.98 -7.01 -9.91
N VAL A 319 16.30 -7.48 -8.71
CA VAL A 319 16.75 -8.85 -8.45
C VAL A 319 15.80 -9.43 -7.43
N ILE A 320 15.04 -10.47 -7.79
CA ILE A 320 14.12 -11.14 -6.85
C ILE A 320 14.97 -11.88 -5.81
N THR A 321 14.97 -11.39 -4.57
CA THR A 321 15.84 -11.94 -3.50
C THR A 321 15.13 -12.96 -2.64
N GLY A 322 13.79 -12.95 -2.61
CA GLY A 322 13.03 -13.93 -1.85
C GLY A 322 11.53 -13.89 -2.10
N VAL A 323 10.83 -14.84 -1.49
CA VAL A 323 9.38 -15.03 -1.61
C VAL A 323 8.80 -15.19 -0.22
N LYS A 324 7.72 -14.45 0.05
CA LYS A 324 6.98 -14.48 1.30
C LYS A 324 5.56 -14.97 1.06
N VAL A 325 5.18 -16.10 1.65
CA VAL A 325 3.86 -16.72 1.50
C VAL A 325 3.14 -16.73 2.83
N THR A 326 1.92 -16.18 2.85
CA THR A 326 1.03 -16.21 4.02
C THR A 326 -0.05 -17.26 3.82
N GLU A 327 -0.17 -18.17 4.77
CA GLU A 327 -1.22 -19.20 4.77
C GLU A 327 -2.61 -18.60 4.99
N TYR A 328 -3.62 -19.35 4.61
CA TYR A 328 -5.02 -18.99 4.78
C TYR A 328 -5.76 -20.03 5.64
N SER A 329 -6.53 -19.53 6.61
CA SER A 329 -7.54 -20.34 7.31
C SER A 329 -8.88 -19.61 7.37
N GLU A 330 -9.96 -20.40 7.35
CA GLU A 330 -11.33 -19.96 7.63
C GLU A 330 -11.70 -20.17 9.11
N SER A 331 -10.91 -20.94 9.86
CA SER A 331 -11.15 -21.21 11.28
C SER A 331 -10.45 -20.16 12.14
N SER A 332 -11.18 -19.61 13.11
CA SER A 332 -10.60 -18.74 14.14
C SER A 332 -9.66 -19.48 15.11
N SER A 333 -9.68 -20.82 15.12
CA SER A 333 -8.77 -21.64 15.91
C SER A 333 -7.38 -21.80 15.29
N ASP A 334 -7.26 -21.57 13.99
CA ASP A 334 -6.03 -21.80 13.26
C ASP A 334 -5.17 -20.54 13.31
N ASN A 335 -3.85 -20.72 13.41
CA ASN A 335 -2.89 -19.62 13.44
C ASN A 335 -2.11 -19.58 12.12
N PRO A 336 -2.66 -19.00 11.03
CA PRO A 336 -1.99 -18.98 9.74
C PRO A 336 -0.63 -18.29 9.85
N GLN A 337 0.42 -19.00 9.43
CA GLN A 337 1.78 -18.47 9.51
C GLN A 337 2.20 -17.83 8.20
N THR A 338 3.26 -17.02 8.27
CA THR A 338 3.92 -16.48 7.09
C THR A 338 5.32 -17.04 6.99
N TYR A 339 5.65 -17.60 5.83
CA TYR A 339 6.93 -18.23 5.54
C TYR A 339 7.71 -17.38 4.55
N MET A 340 9.03 -17.32 4.73
CA MET A 340 9.94 -16.56 3.88
C MET A 340 11.05 -17.50 3.40
N VAL A 341 11.29 -17.53 2.09
CA VAL A 341 12.41 -18.24 1.47
C VAL A 341 13.24 -17.26 0.66
N GLY A 342 14.56 -17.30 0.80
CA GLY A 342 15.49 -16.31 0.23
C GLY A 342 15.91 -15.24 1.24
N THR A 343 16.38 -14.09 0.75
CA THR A 343 16.88 -12.97 1.54
C THR A 343 16.01 -11.73 1.40
N GLU A 344 16.11 -10.83 2.39
CA GLU A 344 15.45 -9.52 2.33
C GLU A 344 16.00 -8.67 1.16
N GLY A 345 15.14 -7.84 0.57
CA GLY A 345 15.45 -7.08 -0.65
C GLY A 345 14.20 -6.88 -1.51
N TYR A 346 14.18 -7.48 -2.70
CA TYR A 346 12.98 -7.55 -3.53
C TYR A 346 12.21 -8.84 -3.25
N VAL A 347 11.31 -8.77 -2.26
CA VAL A 347 10.54 -9.93 -1.83
C VAL A 347 9.18 -9.94 -2.53
N LEU A 348 8.84 -11.05 -3.19
CA LEU A 348 7.51 -11.25 -3.78
C LEU A 348 6.56 -11.82 -2.71
N GLY A 349 5.48 -11.09 -2.43
CA GLY A 349 4.51 -11.45 -1.38
C GLY A 349 3.26 -12.10 -1.95
N ILE A 350 2.86 -13.24 -1.36
CA ILE A 350 1.58 -13.90 -1.66
C ILE A 350 0.78 -14.01 -0.36
N SER A 351 -0.45 -13.51 -0.42
CA SER A 351 -1.41 -13.54 0.69
C SER A 351 -2.83 -13.60 0.15
N GLY A 352 -3.79 -14.04 0.97
CA GLY A 352 -5.21 -14.11 0.58
C GLY A 352 -5.55 -15.24 -0.41
N ASN A 353 -4.59 -16.08 -0.77
CA ASN A 353 -4.81 -17.26 -1.60
C ASN A 353 -5.44 -18.37 -0.76
N LYS A 354 -6.74 -18.63 -0.99
CA LYS A 354 -7.50 -19.61 -0.20
C LYS A 354 -7.11 -21.07 -0.44
N LEU A 355 -6.26 -21.33 -1.44
CA LEU A 355 -5.75 -22.67 -1.75
C LEU A 355 -4.49 -23.02 -0.94
N ILE A 356 -3.84 -22.04 -0.29
CA ILE A 356 -2.66 -22.22 0.56
C ILE A 356 -3.14 -22.35 2.01
N ARG A 357 -3.39 -23.57 2.49
CA ARG A 357 -3.93 -23.81 3.83
C ARG A 357 -2.80 -23.88 4.87
N VAL A 358 -3.18 -23.92 6.14
CA VAL A 358 -2.23 -24.05 7.26
C VAL A 358 -1.47 -25.37 7.14
N GLY A 359 -0.14 -25.28 7.11
CA GLY A 359 0.78 -26.39 6.87
C GLY A 359 1.42 -26.39 5.47
N ASP A 360 0.85 -25.69 4.49
CA ASP A 360 1.35 -25.67 3.11
C ASP A 360 2.30 -24.49 2.83
N GLY A 361 2.30 -23.44 3.66
CA GLY A 361 2.94 -22.16 3.34
C GLY A 361 4.44 -22.25 3.03
N GLN A 362 5.18 -23.06 3.80
CA GLN A 362 6.62 -23.28 3.56
C GLN A 362 6.88 -24.00 2.23
N THR A 363 6.11 -25.04 1.93
CA THR A 363 6.24 -25.80 0.68
C THR A 363 5.97 -24.91 -0.52
N ILE A 364 4.91 -24.10 -0.46
CA ILE A 364 4.58 -23.17 -1.54
C ILE A 364 5.64 -22.08 -1.68
N ALA A 365 6.13 -21.51 -0.58
CA ALA A 365 7.22 -20.54 -0.64
C ALA A 365 8.47 -21.13 -1.33
N SER A 366 8.80 -22.39 -1.04
CA SER A 366 9.90 -23.11 -1.69
C SER A 366 9.65 -23.34 -3.18
N ILE A 367 8.46 -23.82 -3.58
CA ILE A 367 8.09 -24.05 -4.99
C ILE A 367 8.25 -22.76 -5.81
N ILE A 368 7.78 -21.64 -5.27
CA ILE A 368 7.85 -20.35 -5.98
C ILE A 368 9.28 -19.84 -6.02
N SER A 369 10.01 -19.97 -4.91
CA SER A 369 11.41 -19.53 -4.84
C SER A 369 12.33 -20.24 -5.83
N GLU A 370 12.12 -21.54 -6.07
CA GLU A 370 12.90 -22.36 -7.02
C GLU A 370 12.84 -21.77 -8.44
N LYS A 371 11.74 -21.08 -8.78
CA LYS A 371 11.50 -20.58 -10.12
C LYS A 371 11.89 -19.13 -10.33
N CYS A 372 11.80 -18.28 -9.30
CA CYS A 372 11.98 -16.83 -9.48
C CYS A 372 13.11 -16.18 -8.67
N VAL A 373 13.59 -16.79 -7.58
CA VAL A 373 14.67 -16.17 -6.80
C VAL A 373 15.97 -16.21 -7.59
N GLY A 374 16.63 -15.05 -7.68
CA GLY A 374 17.83 -14.85 -8.52
C GLY A 374 17.54 -14.26 -9.89
N MET A 375 16.28 -14.23 -10.35
CA MET A 375 15.92 -13.55 -11.59
C MET A 375 16.29 -12.06 -11.49
N ARG A 376 16.97 -11.58 -12.53
CA ARG A 376 17.40 -10.19 -12.69
C ARG A 376 16.80 -9.62 -13.97
N PHE A 377 16.20 -8.45 -13.86
CA PHE A 377 15.66 -7.74 -15.01
C PHE A 377 15.58 -6.23 -14.72
N ARG A 378 15.62 -5.42 -15.78
CA ARG A 378 15.53 -3.96 -15.65
C ARG A 378 14.13 -3.46 -15.94
N PRO A 379 13.43 -2.85 -14.97
CA PRO A 379 12.17 -2.17 -15.26
C PRO A 379 12.37 -1.04 -16.25
N PHE A 380 11.42 -0.85 -17.16
CA PHE A 380 11.47 0.17 -18.19
C PHE A 380 10.07 0.47 -18.72
N GLU A 381 9.92 1.66 -19.30
CA GLU A 381 8.81 2.00 -20.18
C GLU A 381 9.40 2.57 -21.47
N SER A 382 8.86 2.15 -22.61
CA SER A 382 9.30 2.64 -23.91
C SER A 382 8.22 2.50 -24.98
N GLU A 383 8.40 3.26 -26.06
CA GLU A 383 7.68 3.05 -27.30
C GLU A 383 8.68 2.57 -28.37
N CYS A 384 8.28 1.65 -29.23
CA CYS A 384 9.08 1.16 -30.35
C CYS A 384 8.26 1.19 -31.65
N PRO A 385 8.91 1.05 -32.82
CA PRO A 385 8.20 0.70 -34.04
C PRO A 385 7.32 -0.54 -33.80
N THR A 386 6.21 -0.65 -34.51
CA THR A 386 5.32 -1.81 -34.41
C THR A 386 6.11 -3.09 -34.71
N ASP A 387 6.17 -4.00 -33.73
CA ASP A 387 6.70 -5.35 -33.88
C ASP A 387 5.65 -6.37 -33.41
N VAL A 388 4.91 -6.90 -34.38
CA VAL A 388 3.82 -7.85 -34.11
C VAL A 388 4.30 -9.20 -33.53
N ALA A 389 5.62 -9.46 -33.52
CA ALA A 389 6.17 -10.65 -32.87
C ALA A 389 6.15 -10.53 -31.34
N LEU A 390 6.23 -9.31 -30.80
CA LEU A 390 6.33 -9.03 -29.37
C LEU A 390 4.99 -9.24 -28.66
N GLU A 391 5.07 -9.92 -27.52
CA GLU A 391 3.92 -10.33 -26.72
C GLU A 391 4.21 -10.22 -25.23
N ALA A 392 3.21 -9.87 -24.42
CA ALA A 392 3.38 -9.86 -22.98
C ALA A 392 3.71 -11.27 -22.47
N GLY A 393 4.76 -11.37 -21.64
CA GLY A 393 5.36 -12.63 -21.20
C GLY A 393 6.70 -12.96 -21.87
N ASP A 394 7.11 -12.21 -22.90
CA ASP A 394 8.40 -12.38 -23.56
C ASP A 394 9.57 -11.80 -22.73
N SER A 395 10.76 -12.38 -22.89
CA SER A 395 12.00 -11.84 -22.34
C SER A 395 12.75 -11.05 -23.41
N LEU A 396 13.38 -9.95 -23.03
CA LEU A 396 13.95 -8.97 -23.96
C LEU A 396 15.40 -8.64 -23.63
N ILE A 397 16.16 -8.36 -24.68
CA ILE A 397 17.45 -7.67 -24.61
C ILE A 397 17.28 -6.29 -25.21
N ILE A 398 17.62 -5.27 -24.44
CA ILE A 398 17.56 -3.87 -24.88
C ILE A 398 18.98 -3.35 -25.00
N VAL A 399 19.35 -2.91 -26.20
CA VAL A 399 20.64 -2.27 -26.48
C VAL A 399 20.39 -0.77 -26.63
N ASP A 400 20.97 0.05 -25.76
CA ASP A 400 20.85 1.51 -25.89
C ASP A 400 21.78 2.09 -26.96
N ARG A 401 21.58 3.37 -27.31
CA ARG A 401 22.37 4.06 -28.35
C ARG A 401 23.88 4.14 -28.07
N ASN A 402 24.30 3.89 -26.84
CA ASN A 402 25.71 3.86 -26.45
C ASN A 402 26.28 2.43 -26.46
N GLY A 403 25.52 1.44 -26.94
CA GLY A 403 25.92 0.04 -26.99
C GLY A 403 25.72 -0.73 -25.68
N LYS A 404 25.09 -0.12 -24.67
CA LYS A 404 24.91 -0.79 -23.38
C LYS A 404 23.69 -1.70 -23.38
N ILE A 405 23.91 -2.91 -22.90
CA ILE A 405 22.93 -4.01 -22.93
C ILE A 405 22.19 -4.13 -21.58
N TYR A 406 20.87 -4.32 -21.63
CA TYR A 406 20.02 -4.58 -20.48
C TYR A 406 19.12 -5.79 -20.74
N THR A 407 19.05 -6.72 -19.80
CA THR A 407 18.06 -7.80 -19.81
C THR A 407 16.77 -7.33 -19.13
N SER A 408 15.63 -7.59 -19.75
CA SER A 408 14.32 -7.21 -19.21
C SER A 408 13.22 -8.21 -19.57
N LEU A 409 12.02 -7.99 -19.04
CA LEU A 409 10.83 -8.80 -19.23
C LEU A 409 9.70 -7.91 -19.73
N LEU A 410 8.94 -8.37 -20.72
CA LEU A 410 7.79 -7.66 -21.24
C LEU A 410 6.56 -8.01 -20.41
N THR A 411 6.21 -7.18 -19.42
CA THR A 411 5.02 -7.40 -18.59
C THR A 411 3.74 -7.01 -19.30
N THR A 412 3.83 -5.99 -20.15
CA THR A 412 2.69 -5.37 -20.84
C THR A 412 3.13 -4.81 -22.19
N THR A 413 2.26 -4.93 -23.19
CA THR A 413 2.43 -4.27 -24.49
C THR A 413 1.11 -3.77 -25.05
N THR A 414 1.14 -2.59 -25.67
CA THR A 414 0.02 -2.02 -26.41
C THR A 414 0.41 -1.90 -27.87
N LEU A 415 -0.17 -2.75 -28.71
CA LEU A 415 0.11 -2.81 -30.14
C LEU A 415 -0.84 -1.89 -30.91
N LYS A 416 -0.28 -0.91 -31.65
CA LYS A 416 -1.02 -0.09 -32.62
C LYS A 416 -0.38 -0.21 -34.00
N PRO A 417 -0.85 -1.14 -34.86
CA PRO A 417 -0.17 -1.41 -36.12
C PRO A 417 -0.03 -0.15 -37.00
N GLY A 418 1.20 0.27 -37.28
CA GLY A 418 1.50 1.48 -38.06
C GLY A 418 1.51 2.79 -37.27
N SER A 419 1.29 2.76 -35.95
CA SER A 419 1.40 3.92 -35.05
C SER A 419 2.34 3.66 -33.86
N GLY A 420 3.16 2.60 -33.95
CA GLY A 420 4.10 2.19 -32.91
C GLY A 420 3.53 1.13 -31.96
N GLN A 421 4.32 0.79 -30.96
CA GLN A 421 3.95 -0.17 -29.94
C GLN A 421 4.54 0.29 -28.62
N LYS A 422 3.70 0.30 -27.57
CA LYS A 422 4.17 0.56 -26.21
C LYS A 422 4.62 -0.77 -25.60
N ILE A 423 5.74 -0.73 -24.90
CA ILE A 423 6.34 -1.89 -24.23
C ILE A 423 6.82 -1.48 -22.85
N ALA A 424 6.55 -2.31 -21.85
CA ALA A 424 6.99 -2.01 -20.50
C ALA A 424 7.29 -3.26 -19.66
N CYS A 425 8.14 -3.02 -18.66
CA CYS A 425 8.36 -3.88 -17.51
C CYS A 425 7.95 -3.09 -16.25
N ASN A 426 6.71 -3.28 -15.82
CA ASN A 426 6.02 -2.46 -14.80
C ASN A 426 6.49 -2.71 -13.35
N ALA A 427 7.58 -3.43 -13.15
CA ALA A 427 8.06 -3.76 -11.82
C ALA A 427 8.52 -2.53 -11.03
N LYS A 428 8.09 -2.45 -9.76
CA LYS A 428 8.57 -1.42 -8.83
C LYS A 428 10.08 -1.55 -8.61
N SER A 429 10.74 -0.48 -8.17
CA SER A 429 12.10 -0.58 -7.60
C SER A 429 12.06 -1.32 -6.25
N ALA A 430 13.19 -1.89 -5.80
CA ALA A 430 13.26 -2.58 -4.50
C ALA A 430 12.82 -1.71 -3.32
N ALA A 431 13.15 -0.42 -3.33
CA ALA A 431 12.70 0.54 -2.30
C ALA A 431 11.17 0.74 -2.31
N LYS A 432 10.56 0.83 -3.50
CA LYS A 432 9.09 0.96 -3.63
C LYS A 432 8.36 -0.36 -3.35
N ASN A 433 8.99 -1.51 -3.58
CA ASN A 433 8.44 -2.82 -3.27
C ASN A 433 8.50 -3.13 -1.77
N SER A 434 9.54 -2.64 -1.07
CA SER A 434 9.70 -2.79 0.39
C SER A 434 8.95 -1.73 1.21
N SER A 435 8.52 -0.62 0.61
CA SER A 435 7.68 0.37 1.30
C SER A 435 6.26 -0.17 1.50
N THR A 436 5.90 -0.46 2.75
CA THR A 436 4.57 -0.91 3.17
C THR A 436 3.54 0.21 3.06
N GLN A 437 3.10 0.54 1.84
CA GLN A 437 1.82 1.20 1.64
C GLN A 437 0.71 0.15 1.76
N TYR A 438 0.32 -0.17 3.00
CA TYR A 438 -1.00 -0.79 3.18
C TYR A 438 -2.04 0.28 2.89
N SER A 439 -2.94 0.01 1.94
CA SER A 439 -4.20 0.73 1.94
C SER A 439 -4.87 0.40 3.29
N GLN A 440 -5.11 1.42 4.10
CA GLN A 440 -5.85 1.27 5.36
C GLN A 440 -7.23 0.63 5.11
N ALA A 441 -7.74 0.74 3.88
CA ALA A 441 -8.94 0.07 3.41
C ALA A 441 -8.80 -1.47 3.41
N THR A 442 -7.67 -2.07 3.04
CA THR A 442 -7.56 -3.55 2.99
C THR A 442 -7.50 -4.16 4.39
N GLN A 443 -6.74 -3.58 5.32
CA GLN A 443 -6.73 -4.06 6.71
C GLN A 443 -8.06 -3.78 7.41
N ALA A 444 -8.65 -2.58 7.24
CA ALA A 444 -9.96 -2.28 7.83
C ALA A 444 -11.10 -3.10 7.19
N PHE A 445 -11.04 -3.41 5.90
CA PHE A 445 -12.07 -4.22 5.21
C PHE A 445 -11.95 -5.70 5.57
N VAL A 446 -10.74 -6.25 5.75
CA VAL A 446 -10.59 -7.64 6.23
C VAL A 446 -11.04 -7.76 7.68
N THR A 447 -10.68 -6.82 8.55
CA THR A 447 -11.12 -6.83 9.96
C THR A 447 -12.62 -6.55 10.09
N ALA A 448 -13.18 -5.60 9.32
CA ALA A 448 -14.62 -5.32 9.31
C ALA A 448 -15.42 -6.44 8.65
N ARG A 449 -14.92 -7.12 7.61
CA ARG A 449 -15.60 -8.26 6.99
C ARG A 449 -15.56 -9.50 7.87
N ASN A 450 -14.50 -9.69 8.68
CA ASN A 450 -14.45 -10.75 9.69
C ASN A 450 -15.42 -10.47 10.84
N MET A 451 -15.51 -9.22 11.32
CA MET A 451 -16.47 -8.81 12.35
C MET A 451 -17.93 -8.86 11.85
N VAL A 452 -18.20 -8.39 10.63
CA VAL A 452 -19.52 -8.44 10.00
C VAL A 452 -19.91 -9.89 9.66
N LYS A 453 -18.99 -10.76 9.21
CA LYS A 453 -19.30 -12.19 9.00
C LYS A 453 -19.62 -12.92 10.31
N GLN A 454 -18.94 -12.61 11.41
CA GLN A 454 -19.24 -13.20 12.73
C GLN A 454 -20.64 -12.81 13.23
N GLU A 455 -20.98 -11.51 13.23
CA GLU A 455 -22.32 -11.05 13.64
C GLU A 455 -23.44 -11.55 12.70
N LYS A 456 -23.17 -11.59 11.39
CA LYS A 456 -24.18 -11.97 10.40
C LYS A 456 -24.49 -13.47 10.43
N THR A 457 -23.52 -14.34 10.70
CA THR A 457 -23.71 -15.81 10.72
C THR A 457 -24.56 -16.27 11.91
N GLU A 458 -24.41 -15.68 13.09
CA GLU A 458 -25.23 -16.01 14.27
C GLU A 458 -26.66 -15.44 14.15
N ARG A 459 -26.78 -14.22 13.60
CA ARG A 459 -28.08 -13.61 13.30
C ARG A 459 -28.82 -14.34 12.19
N GLU A 460 -28.12 -14.81 11.14
CA GLU A 460 -28.68 -15.62 10.05
C GLU A 460 -29.14 -16.99 10.56
N LYS A 461 -28.41 -17.67 11.46
CA LYS A 461 -28.89 -18.91 12.12
C LYS A 461 -30.15 -18.69 12.97
N ALA A 462 -30.21 -17.61 13.75
CA ALA A 462 -31.39 -17.28 14.54
C ALA A 462 -32.60 -16.88 13.67
N LEU A 463 -32.36 -16.16 12.56
CA LEU A 463 -33.38 -15.82 11.56
C LEU A 463 -33.83 -17.02 10.74
N GLU A 464 -32.95 -17.98 10.46
CA GLU A 464 -33.25 -19.22 9.73
C GLU A 464 -34.04 -20.20 10.61
N GLU A 465 -33.70 -20.35 11.89
CA GLU A 465 -34.53 -21.10 12.86
C GLU A 465 -35.90 -20.43 13.07
N PHE A 466 -35.95 -19.10 13.10
CA PHE A 466 -37.21 -18.35 13.17
C PHE A 466 -38.04 -18.50 11.88
N GLY A 467 -37.41 -18.42 10.71
CA GLY A 467 -38.05 -18.63 9.40
C GLY A 467 -38.63 -20.04 9.27
N LYS A 468 -37.86 -21.08 9.63
CA LYS A 468 -38.34 -22.48 9.67
C LYS A 468 -39.53 -22.68 10.62
N ARG A 469 -39.59 -21.91 11.73
CA ARG A 469 -40.72 -21.90 12.66
C ARG A 469 -41.95 -21.16 12.12
N ILE A 470 -41.77 -20.10 11.35
CA ILE A 470 -42.88 -19.40 10.68
C ILE A 470 -43.44 -20.24 9.53
N ASP A 471 -42.58 -20.84 8.70
CA ASP A 471 -43.01 -21.63 7.53
C ASP A 471 -43.75 -22.92 7.90
N SER A 472 -43.58 -23.40 9.14
CA SER A 472 -44.29 -24.56 9.70
C SER A 472 -45.55 -24.20 10.50
N ALA A 473 -45.84 -22.91 10.69
CA ALA A 473 -46.98 -22.44 11.47
C ALA A 473 -48.25 -22.34 10.59
N THR A 474 -49.36 -22.90 11.07
CA THR A 474 -50.69 -22.70 10.47
C THR A 474 -51.27 -21.33 10.84
N GLY A 475 -52.21 -20.81 10.04
CA GLY A 475 -52.91 -19.57 10.34
C GLY A 475 -53.56 -19.56 11.74
N VAL A 476 -53.67 -18.37 12.33
CA VAL A 476 -54.15 -18.15 13.69
C VAL A 476 -55.64 -17.86 13.69
N TYR A 477 -56.41 -18.52 14.56
CA TYR A 477 -57.84 -18.25 14.74
C TYR A 477 -58.04 -17.22 15.85
N THR A 478 -59.08 -16.39 15.74
CA THR A 478 -59.42 -15.38 16.76
C THR A 478 -60.78 -15.69 17.36
N THR A 479 -60.90 -15.59 18.68
CA THR A 479 -62.17 -15.62 19.41
C THR A 479 -62.26 -14.40 20.30
N GLU A 480 -63.39 -13.71 20.23
CA GLU A 480 -63.69 -12.54 21.04
C GLU A 480 -64.77 -12.89 22.06
N GLU A 481 -64.50 -12.59 23.33
CA GLU A 481 -65.43 -12.78 24.44
C GLU A 481 -65.82 -11.41 25.00
N ILE A 482 -67.08 -11.01 24.80
CA ILE A 482 -67.65 -9.76 25.32
C ILE A 482 -68.12 -10.00 26.75
N GLN A 483 -67.58 -9.23 27.69
CA GLN A 483 -67.91 -9.26 29.11
C GLN A 483 -69.21 -8.48 29.39
N GLU A 484 -69.82 -8.69 30.55
CA GLU A 484 -71.09 -8.03 30.94
C GLU A 484 -71.00 -6.50 30.99
N ASP A 485 -69.80 -5.96 31.20
CA ASP A 485 -69.51 -4.51 31.21
C ASP A 485 -69.20 -3.92 29.82
N GLY A 486 -69.26 -4.75 28.77
CA GLY A 486 -68.95 -4.38 27.38
C GLY A 486 -67.46 -4.43 27.03
N SER A 487 -66.57 -4.76 27.97
CA SER A 487 -65.15 -5.00 27.69
C SER A 487 -64.95 -6.32 26.92
N ARG A 488 -63.81 -6.46 26.24
CA ARG A 488 -63.54 -7.58 25.33
C ARG A 488 -62.25 -8.28 25.74
N ILE A 489 -62.31 -9.61 25.83
CA ILE A 489 -61.13 -10.47 25.93
C ILE A 489 -60.88 -11.08 24.56
N PHE A 490 -59.64 -10.97 24.09
CA PHE A 490 -59.23 -11.53 22.79
C PHE A 490 -58.38 -12.77 23.00
N TYR A 491 -58.72 -13.83 22.28
CA TYR A 491 -57.95 -15.07 22.22
C TYR A 491 -57.47 -15.31 20.80
N LEU A 492 -56.16 -15.42 20.60
CA LEU A 492 -55.57 -16.01 19.40
C LEU A 492 -55.20 -17.45 19.72
N HIS A 493 -55.45 -18.37 18.80
CA HIS A 493 -55.25 -19.79 19.06
C HIS A 493 -55.05 -20.64 17.79
N ASP A 494 -54.49 -21.84 17.95
CA ASP A 494 -53.96 -22.70 16.88
C ASP A 494 -54.96 -23.69 16.23
N LYS A 495 -56.24 -23.68 16.65
CA LYS A 495 -57.30 -24.58 16.15
C LYS A 495 -58.56 -23.79 15.80
N PRO A 496 -59.49 -24.34 14.99
CA PRO A 496 -60.71 -23.63 14.62
C PRO A 496 -61.57 -23.19 15.82
N THR A 497 -61.50 -23.90 16.95
CA THR A 497 -62.23 -23.58 18.18
C THR A 497 -61.27 -23.44 19.36
N LEU A 498 -61.54 -22.45 20.22
CA LEU A 498 -60.72 -22.16 21.41
C LEU A 498 -60.61 -23.37 22.35
N ALA A 499 -61.66 -24.20 22.44
CA ALA A 499 -61.72 -25.37 23.32
C ALA A 499 -60.77 -26.52 22.88
N GLU A 500 -60.45 -26.59 21.58
CA GLU A 500 -59.55 -27.61 21.03
C GLU A 500 -58.09 -27.15 21.00
N SER A 501 -57.86 -25.87 21.25
CA SER A 501 -56.55 -25.22 21.13
C SER A 501 -55.67 -25.43 22.35
N LYS A 502 -54.39 -25.68 22.09
CA LYS A 502 -53.37 -25.81 23.14
C LYS A 502 -52.49 -24.57 23.20
N ALA A 503 -52.15 -23.98 22.06
CA ALA A 503 -51.46 -22.71 22.00
C ALA A 503 -52.49 -21.59 22.02
N ILE A 504 -52.52 -20.82 23.11
CA ILE A 504 -53.48 -19.74 23.33
C ILE A 504 -52.71 -18.47 23.71
N TRP A 505 -52.96 -17.38 23.00
CA TRP A 505 -52.57 -16.04 23.40
C TRP A 505 -53.82 -15.32 23.88
N LYS A 506 -53.85 -14.91 25.14
CA LYS A 506 -54.97 -14.19 25.75
C LYS A 506 -54.57 -12.74 26.00
N MET A 507 -55.41 -11.81 25.58
CA MET A 507 -55.25 -10.38 25.83
C MET A 507 -56.44 -9.86 26.64
N THR A 508 -56.13 -9.13 27.71
CA THR A 508 -57.09 -8.50 28.62
C THR A 508 -56.73 -7.01 28.79
N SER A 509 -57.53 -6.26 29.54
CA SER A 509 -57.19 -4.87 29.89
C SER A 509 -55.92 -4.73 30.73
N GLU A 510 -55.46 -5.79 31.39
CA GLU A 510 -54.37 -5.73 32.38
C GLU A 510 -53.08 -6.41 31.91
N ALA A 511 -53.17 -7.36 30.97
CA ALA A 511 -52.02 -8.14 30.51
C ALA A 511 -52.32 -8.89 29.21
N TRP A 512 -51.24 -9.33 28.55
CA TRP A 512 -51.29 -10.40 27.57
C TRP A 512 -50.34 -11.54 27.96
N GLY A 513 -50.75 -12.77 27.67
CA GLY A 513 -49.99 -13.97 28.02
C GLY A 513 -50.12 -15.07 26.99
N VAL A 514 -49.13 -15.97 26.99
CA VAL A 514 -49.06 -17.13 26.11
C VAL A 514 -49.15 -18.42 26.92
N SER A 515 -50.03 -19.32 26.51
CA SER A 515 -50.18 -20.68 27.05
C SER A 515 -49.92 -21.71 25.95
N THR A 516 -49.37 -22.87 26.31
CA THR A 516 -49.20 -24.02 25.42
C THR A 516 -49.92 -25.28 25.90
N ASP A 517 -50.76 -25.16 26.93
CA ASP A 517 -51.49 -26.27 27.56
C ASP A 517 -53.01 -26.02 27.64
N GLY A 518 -53.53 -25.16 26.76
CA GLY A 518 -54.95 -24.83 26.69
C GLY A 518 -55.41 -23.82 27.74
N GLY A 519 -54.51 -22.93 28.18
CA GLY A 519 -54.82 -21.85 29.12
C GLY A 519 -54.73 -22.25 30.60
N GLN A 520 -54.15 -23.41 30.91
CA GLN A 520 -53.97 -23.87 32.29
C GLN A 520 -52.75 -23.22 32.95
N THR A 521 -51.65 -23.08 32.19
CA THR A 521 -50.44 -22.35 32.61
C THR A 521 -50.02 -21.34 31.55
N TRP A 522 -49.34 -20.28 32.01
CA TRP A 522 -48.88 -19.17 31.18
C TRP A 522 -47.35 -19.15 31.17
N ASN A 523 -46.77 -19.40 30.01
CA ASN A 523 -45.32 -19.57 29.83
C ASN A 523 -44.56 -18.25 29.74
N GLY A 524 -45.27 -17.15 29.49
CA GLY A 524 -44.73 -15.81 29.39
C GLY A 524 -45.79 -14.80 29.00
N GLY A 525 -45.50 -13.51 29.21
CA GLY A 525 -46.45 -12.43 29.00
C GLY A 525 -45.95 -11.10 29.53
N MET A 526 -46.76 -10.06 29.36
CA MET A 526 -46.47 -8.71 29.85
C MET A 526 -47.73 -8.08 30.42
N THR A 527 -47.60 -7.42 31.57
CA THR A 527 -48.68 -6.59 32.15
C THR A 527 -48.72 -5.22 31.47
N VAL A 528 -49.82 -4.47 31.63
CA VAL A 528 -49.91 -3.09 31.13
C VAL A 528 -48.91 -2.13 31.80
N ASP A 529 -48.45 -2.49 32.99
CA ASP A 529 -47.43 -1.74 33.75
C ASP A 529 -46.00 -2.04 33.27
N GLY A 530 -45.83 -2.97 32.32
CA GLY A 530 -44.54 -3.32 31.73
C GLY A 530 -43.80 -4.48 32.42
N ASP A 531 -44.39 -5.09 33.45
CA ASP A 531 -43.81 -6.29 34.07
C ASP A 531 -43.80 -7.42 33.06
N THR A 532 -42.60 -7.93 32.76
CA THR A 532 -42.39 -8.91 31.70
C THR A 532 -41.95 -10.24 32.30
N ILE A 533 -42.69 -11.31 31.99
CA ILE A 533 -42.35 -12.68 32.37
C ILE A 533 -41.87 -13.41 31.11
N VAL A 534 -40.57 -13.71 31.06
CA VAL A 534 -39.94 -14.41 29.94
C VAL A 534 -38.96 -15.47 30.43
N ARG A 535 -38.86 -16.57 29.69
CA ARG A 535 -37.90 -17.66 29.97
C ARG A 535 -36.48 -17.33 29.49
N ILE A 536 -36.37 -16.60 28.38
CA ILE A 536 -35.10 -16.14 27.78
C ILE A 536 -35.33 -14.71 27.30
N LEU A 537 -34.43 -13.79 27.67
CA LEU A 537 -34.40 -12.41 27.17
C LEU A 537 -33.14 -12.22 26.32
N ASN A 538 -33.30 -12.12 24.99
CA ASN A 538 -32.23 -11.70 24.09
C ASN A 538 -32.41 -10.21 23.79
N ALA A 539 -31.47 -9.36 24.24
CA ALA A 539 -31.55 -7.90 24.12
C ALA A 539 -30.21 -7.29 23.66
N VAL A 540 -30.26 -6.22 22.86
CA VAL A 540 -29.07 -5.45 22.46
C VAL A 540 -28.75 -4.45 23.57
N GLY A 541 -28.06 -4.96 24.59
CA GLY A 541 -27.74 -4.19 25.80
C GLY A 541 -28.89 -4.13 26.80
N VAL A 542 -28.54 -4.04 28.08
CA VAL A 542 -29.46 -3.81 29.20
C VAL A 542 -28.93 -2.63 29.99
N ASN A 543 -29.58 -1.46 29.85
CA ASN A 543 -29.30 -0.29 30.68
C ASN A 543 -30.34 -0.25 31.81
N ALA A 544 -29.91 -0.42 33.05
CA ALA A 544 -30.79 -0.53 34.21
C ALA A 544 -30.14 0.11 35.44
N ASP A 545 -30.95 0.76 36.28
CA ASP A 545 -30.49 1.31 37.57
C ASP A 545 -30.08 0.20 38.55
N TRP A 546 -30.75 -0.96 38.48
CA TRP A 546 -30.43 -2.15 39.26
C TRP A 546 -30.75 -3.43 38.50
N ILE A 547 -29.93 -4.46 38.72
CA ILE A 547 -30.15 -5.84 38.25
C ILE A 547 -30.11 -6.74 39.49
N ASN A 548 -31.24 -7.33 39.87
CA ASN A 548 -31.33 -8.29 40.97
C ASN A 548 -31.49 -9.70 40.41
N ALA A 549 -30.40 -10.47 40.38
CA ALA A 549 -30.35 -11.81 39.78
C ALA A 549 -29.56 -12.77 40.69
N GLY A 550 -29.99 -14.03 40.82
CA GLY A 550 -29.31 -15.02 41.67
C GLY A 550 -27.85 -15.28 41.28
N ALA A 551 -27.55 -15.23 39.98
CA ALA A 551 -26.20 -15.18 39.45
C ALA A 551 -26.13 -14.30 38.19
N ILE A 552 -25.00 -13.62 38.00
CA ILE A 552 -24.64 -12.94 36.75
C ILE A 552 -23.42 -13.66 36.21
N MET A 553 -23.48 -14.14 34.97
CA MET A 553 -22.39 -14.87 34.33
C MET A 553 -22.14 -14.33 32.92
N VAL A 554 -20.94 -13.80 32.71
CA VAL A 554 -20.46 -13.29 31.44
C VAL A 554 -19.37 -14.23 30.95
N LYS A 555 -19.60 -14.81 29.77
CA LYS A 555 -18.64 -15.71 29.12
C LYS A 555 -18.16 -15.12 27.81
N ASP A 556 -16.97 -15.51 27.39
CA ASP A 556 -16.53 -15.33 26.01
C ASP A 556 -17.20 -16.36 25.09
N SER A 557 -16.91 -16.25 23.79
CA SER A 557 -17.41 -17.15 22.75
C SER A 557 -16.99 -18.61 22.94
N ASP A 558 -15.91 -18.86 23.67
CA ASP A 558 -15.38 -20.20 23.94
C ASP A 558 -15.97 -20.81 25.23
N GLY A 559 -16.82 -20.06 25.92
CA GLY A 559 -17.50 -20.47 27.14
C GLY A 559 -16.70 -20.24 28.42
N ASN A 560 -15.55 -19.55 28.35
CA ASN A 560 -14.76 -19.18 29.51
C ASN A 560 -15.42 -18.02 30.26
N ILE A 561 -15.32 -18.02 31.59
CA ILE A 561 -15.92 -16.98 32.43
C ILE A 561 -15.02 -15.73 32.43
N LEU A 562 -15.54 -14.62 31.91
CA LEU A 562 -14.89 -13.31 32.00
C LEU A 562 -15.22 -12.60 33.33
N PHE A 563 -16.50 -12.66 33.71
CA PHE A 563 -17.03 -12.09 34.95
C PHE A 563 -18.18 -12.95 35.45
N SER A 564 -18.15 -13.36 36.72
CA SER A 564 -19.25 -14.07 37.35
C SER A 564 -19.45 -13.60 38.79
N VAL A 565 -20.70 -13.36 39.16
CA VAL A 565 -21.12 -13.12 40.54
C VAL A 565 -22.18 -14.15 40.88
N ASP A 566 -21.90 -14.98 41.88
CA ASP A 566 -22.81 -16.01 42.36
C ASP A 566 -23.12 -15.72 43.83
N MET A 567 -24.40 -15.39 44.11
CA MET A 567 -24.83 -14.95 45.43
C MET A 567 -25.00 -16.09 46.43
N ASP A 568 -25.25 -17.32 45.95
CA ASP A 568 -25.40 -18.52 46.78
C ASP A 568 -24.04 -18.98 47.31
N THR A 569 -23.04 -19.02 46.44
CA THR A 569 -21.66 -19.40 46.78
C THR A 569 -20.84 -18.22 47.32
N LYS A 570 -21.37 -16.99 47.22
CA LYS A 570 -20.72 -15.74 47.64
C LYS A 570 -19.37 -15.51 46.97
N LYS A 571 -19.25 -15.88 45.69
CA LYS A 571 -18.01 -15.75 44.91
C LYS A 571 -18.15 -14.72 43.80
N VAL A 572 -17.09 -13.93 43.63
CA VAL A 572 -16.86 -13.11 42.45
C VAL A 572 -15.65 -13.67 41.73
N ILE A 573 -15.81 -13.96 40.43
CA ILE A 573 -14.76 -14.46 39.55
C ILE A 573 -14.57 -13.43 38.46
N ILE A 574 -13.32 -12.98 38.27
CA ILE A 574 -12.93 -12.08 37.19
C ILE A 574 -11.70 -12.68 36.52
N SER A 575 -11.71 -12.79 35.20
CA SER A 575 -10.53 -13.24 34.45
C SER A 575 -9.38 -12.26 34.66
N GLY A 576 -8.19 -12.77 35.02
CA GLY A 576 -6.99 -11.96 35.24
C GLY A 576 -6.53 -11.21 33.99
N ASP A 577 -6.85 -11.72 32.81
CA ASP A 577 -6.55 -11.09 31.52
C ASP A 577 -7.51 -9.93 31.20
N SER A 578 -8.67 -9.89 31.86
CA SER A 578 -9.66 -8.82 31.72
C SER A 578 -9.51 -7.72 32.79
N VAL A 579 -8.62 -7.90 33.77
CA VAL A 579 -8.31 -6.89 34.79
C VAL A 579 -7.04 -6.15 34.38
N VAL A 580 -7.09 -4.83 34.22
CA VAL A 580 -5.93 -4.00 33.87
C VAL A 580 -5.45 -3.22 35.09
N ILE A 581 -4.16 -3.34 35.44
CA ILE A 581 -3.50 -2.62 36.54
C ILE A 581 -2.30 -1.87 35.94
N GLY A 582 -2.31 -0.53 36.00
CA GLY A 582 -1.20 0.28 35.49
C GLY A 582 -0.94 0.13 33.98
N GLY A 583 -1.97 -0.15 33.18
CA GLY A 583 -1.87 -0.32 31.73
C GLY A 583 -1.46 -1.72 31.24
N LYS A 584 -1.28 -2.68 32.16
CA LYS A 584 -1.02 -4.10 31.84
C LYS A 584 -2.13 -4.99 32.42
N THR A 585 -2.36 -6.17 31.84
CA THR A 585 -3.27 -7.14 32.46
C THR A 585 -2.73 -7.59 33.81
N ALA A 586 -3.61 -7.98 34.74
CA ALA A 586 -3.19 -8.45 36.06
C ALA A 586 -2.28 -9.67 35.95
N THR A 587 -2.57 -10.58 35.01
CA THR A 587 -1.70 -11.72 34.69
C THR A 587 -0.30 -11.27 34.27
N LYS A 588 -0.20 -10.28 33.36
CA LYS A 588 1.08 -9.76 32.89
C LYS A 588 1.84 -9.04 34.01
N ALA A 589 1.15 -8.20 34.78
CA ALA A 589 1.73 -7.50 35.91
C ALA A 589 2.29 -8.47 36.96
N LEU A 590 1.59 -9.56 37.29
CA LEU A 590 2.10 -10.60 38.18
C LEU A 590 3.31 -11.33 37.59
N SER A 591 3.28 -11.67 36.30
CA SER A 591 4.39 -12.36 35.64
C SER A 591 5.66 -11.50 35.58
N ASP A 592 5.52 -10.19 35.34
CA ASP A 592 6.63 -9.26 35.30
C ASP A 592 7.27 -9.13 36.70
N ASN A 593 6.45 -8.96 37.75
CA ASN A 593 6.94 -8.91 39.13
C ASN A 593 7.63 -10.22 39.55
N LEU A 594 7.11 -11.37 39.11
CA LEU A 594 7.73 -12.67 39.40
C LEU A 594 9.10 -12.81 38.70
N GLN A 595 9.20 -12.33 37.46
CA GLN A 595 10.46 -12.34 36.71
C GLN A 595 11.47 -11.38 37.33
N GLU A 596 11.07 -10.16 37.68
CA GLU A 596 11.94 -9.19 38.38
C GLU A 596 12.46 -9.74 39.72
N SER A 597 11.59 -10.42 40.49
CA SER A 597 11.99 -11.07 41.74
C SER A 597 13.00 -12.21 41.51
N LYS A 598 12.84 -12.96 40.40
CA LYS A 598 13.75 -14.04 40.04
C LYS A 598 15.10 -13.48 39.61
N ASP A 599 15.12 -12.47 38.74
CA ASP A 599 16.34 -11.81 38.27
C ASP A 599 17.12 -11.21 39.45
N TYR A 600 16.43 -10.61 40.42
CA TYR A 600 17.05 -10.14 41.65
C TYR A 600 17.69 -11.27 42.47
N SER A 601 17.00 -12.40 42.63
CA SER A 601 17.52 -13.55 43.37
C SER A 601 18.70 -14.23 42.65
N ASP A 602 18.63 -14.38 41.33
CA ASP A 602 19.69 -14.96 40.52
C ASP A 602 20.94 -14.05 40.53
N GLY A 603 20.75 -12.73 40.45
CA GLY A 603 21.83 -11.75 40.61
C GLY A 603 22.51 -11.84 41.98
N LYS A 604 21.72 -11.97 43.07
CA LYS A 604 22.28 -12.14 44.42
C LYS A 604 23.02 -13.45 44.60
N LEU A 605 22.57 -14.52 43.96
CA LEU A 605 23.25 -15.81 43.97
C LEU A 605 24.59 -15.75 43.22
N ALA A 606 24.63 -15.04 42.09
CA ALA A 606 25.86 -14.80 41.33
C ALA A 606 26.86 -13.96 42.14
N ASP A 607 26.43 -12.86 42.77
CA ASP A 607 27.26 -12.04 43.66
C ASP A 607 27.92 -12.90 44.77
N TYR A 608 27.12 -13.80 45.38
CA TYR A 608 27.60 -14.71 46.41
C TYR A 608 28.61 -15.73 45.85
N ALA A 609 28.33 -16.34 44.69
CA ALA A 609 29.23 -17.29 44.04
C ALA A 609 30.58 -16.65 43.68
N ASP A 610 30.58 -15.43 43.16
CA ASP A 610 31.80 -14.68 42.83
C ASP A 610 32.60 -14.32 44.09
N THR A 611 31.92 -13.92 45.16
CA THR A 611 32.56 -13.62 46.45
C THR A 611 33.24 -14.86 47.05
N VAL A 612 32.57 -16.01 47.00
CA VAL A 612 33.12 -17.29 47.49
C VAL A 612 34.29 -17.74 46.63
N THR A 613 34.19 -17.63 45.30
CA THR A 613 35.26 -18.01 44.36
C THR A 613 36.49 -17.13 44.52
N GLY A 614 36.30 -15.81 44.65
CA GLY A 614 37.38 -14.85 44.91
C GLY A 614 38.06 -15.08 46.26
N SER A 615 37.28 -15.39 47.30
CA SER A 615 37.83 -15.74 48.62
C SER A 615 38.61 -17.06 48.59
N LEU A 616 38.16 -18.04 47.82
CA LEU A 616 38.86 -19.32 47.64
C LEU A 616 40.20 -19.13 46.92
N ALA A 617 40.24 -18.31 45.87
CA ALA A 617 41.47 -17.93 45.18
C ALA A 617 42.43 -17.13 46.08
N GLY A 618 41.89 -16.23 46.91
CA GLY A 618 42.67 -15.46 47.90
C GLY A 618 43.29 -16.35 48.99
N LEU A 619 42.54 -17.36 49.47
CA LEU A 619 43.05 -18.35 50.41
C LEU A 619 44.13 -19.25 49.77
N GLN A 620 43.97 -19.63 48.51
CA GLN A 620 44.97 -20.40 47.77
C GLN A 620 46.28 -19.62 47.61
N ALA A 621 46.21 -18.32 47.30
CA ALA A 621 47.38 -17.45 47.20
C ALA A 621 48.07 -17.19 48.56
N GLN A 622 47.33 -17.18 49.67
CA GLN A 622 47.92 -17.09 51.01
C GLN A 622 48.67 -18.37 51.42
N ILE A 623 48.20 -19.53 50.97
CA ILE A 623 48.88 -20.82 51.19
C ILE A 623 50.16 -20.90 50.34
N ASP A 624 50.12 -20.45 49.09
CA ASP A 624 51.26 -20.53 48.15
C ASP A 624 52.35 -19.46 48.39
N GLY A 625 52.10 -18.46 49.25
CA GLY A 625 53.02 -17.34 49.53
C GLY A 625 53.67 -17.37 50.93
N GLN A 626 53.58 -18.49 51.64
CA GLN A 626 54.11 -18.61 53.00
C GLN A 626 55.64 -18.79 52.98
N ILE A 627 56.39 -17.76 53.42
CA ILE A 627 57.86 -17.80 53.49
C ILE A 627 58.29 -18.56 54.76
N GLU A 628 58.96 -19.69 54.59
CA GLU A 628 59.59 -20.43 55.69
C GLU A 628 61.04 -19.96 55.91
N SER A 629 61.45 -19.94 57.18
CA SER A 629 62.80 -19.51 57.58
C SER A 629 63.57 -20.68 58.19
N PHE A 630 64.69 -21.01 57.56
CA PHE A 630 65.54 -22.14 57.91
C PHE A 630 66.84 -21.68 58.57
N PHE A 631 67.21 -22.30 59.68
CA PHE A 631 68.34 -21.88 60.52
C PHE A 631 69.38 -22.99 60.67
N TYR A 632 70.28 -23.07 59.71
CA TYR A 632 71.38 -24.04 59.70
C TYR A 632 72.74 -23.36 59.82
N ASP A 633 73.81 -24.15 59.93
CA ASP A 633 75.15 -23.62 60.19
C ASP A 633 76.14 -24.01 59.09
N TYR A 634 75.74 -23.75 57.84
CA TYR A 634 76.52 -23.95 56.62
C TYR A 634 76.01 -23.02 55.51
N GLU A 635 76.77 -22.86 54.43
CA GLU A 635 76.31 -22.13 53.25
C GLU A 635 75.20 -22.91 52.53
N PRO A 636 74.05 -22.29 52.23
CA PRO A 636 72.96 -22.99 51.58
C PRO A 636 73.25 -23.29 50.11
N SER A 637 72.85 -24.47 49.65
CA SER A 637 72.96 -24.94 48.27
C SER A 637 71.75 -25.79 47.90
N LEU A 638 71.59 -26.15 46.61
CA LEU A 638 70.54 -27.09 46.20
C LEU A 638 70.76 -28.53 46.70
N GLN A 639 71.95 -28.83 47.21
CA GLN A 639 72.35 -30.20 47.59
C GLN A 639 72.24 -30.45 49.10
N ASN A 640 72.00 -29.41 49.90
CA ASN A 640 71.81 -29.52 51.33
C ASN A 640 70.39 -29.07 51.72
N LYS A 641 69.99 -29.44 52.95
CA LYS A 641 68.66 -29.08 53.46
C LYS A 641 68.55 -27.56 53.60
N PRO A 642 67.36 -26.97 53.41
CA PRO A 642 66.11 -27.63 53.05
C PRO A 642 66.00 -27.96 51.55
N ALA A 643 66.73 -27.25 50.67
CA ALA A 643 66.52 -27.31 49.23
C ALA A 643 66.77 -28.67 48.58
N SER A 644 67.58 -29.53 49.21
CA SER A 644 67.76 -30.92 48.77
C SER A 644 66.47 -31.75 48.76
N GLU A 645 65.46 -31.35 49.53
CA GLU A 645 64.16 -32.04 49.61
C GLU A 645 63.16 -31.55 48.53
N TRP A 646 63.46 -30.44 47.86
CA TRP A 646 62.63 -29.87 46.80
C TRP A 646 63.04 -30.42 45.44
N THR A 647 62.58 -31.64 45.13
CA THR A 647 63.08 -32.43 43.99
C THR A 647 62.42 -32.12 42.64
N SER A 648 61.30 -31.40 42.61
CA SER A 648 60.60 -30.99 41.36
C SER A 648 60.54 -29.47 41.21
N THR A 649 60.33 -29.00 39.98
CA THR A 649 60.16 -27.56 39.69
C THR A 649 58.91 -26.99 40.37
N GLU A 650 57.83 -27.76 40.45
CA GLU A 650 56.58 -27.35 41.11
C GLU A 650 56.77 -27.23 42.63
N GLU A 651 57.51 -28.15 43.26
CA GLU A 651 57.84 -28.06 44.70
C GLU A 651 58.77 -26.88 44.99
N ARG A 652 59.82 -26.65 44.18
CA ARG A 652 60.72 -25.50 44.36
C ARG A 652 60.00 -24.16 44.26
N LYS A 653 58.95 -24.09 43.45
CA LYS A 653 58.16 -22.87 43.27
C LYS A 653 57.32 -22.52 44.50
N LYS A 654 56.91 -23.51 45.30
CA LYS A 654 56.23 -23.28 46.59
C LYS A 654 57.15 -22.64 47.64
N HIS A 655 58.45 -22.89 47.53
CA HIS A 655 59.49 -22.39 48.43
C HIS A 655 60.21 -21.16 47.88
N GLU A 656 59.73 -20.59 46.76
CA GLU A 656 60.31 -19.40 46.17
C GLU A 656 60.15 -18.22 47.12
N GLY A 657 61.27 -17.67 47.57
CA GLY A 657 61.33 -16.58 48.53
C GLY A 657 61.66 -17.00 49.96
N ASP A 658 61.74 -18.30 50.27
CA ASP A 658 62.15 -18.84 51.57
C ASP A 658 63.52 -18.30 52.00
N LEU A 659 63.72 -18.19 53.31
CA LEU A 659 64.92 -17.62 53.90
C LEU A 659 65.79 -18.69 54.53
N PHE A 660 67.09 -18.58 54.32
CA PHE A 660 68.09 -19.40 54.98
C PHE A 660 69.07 -18.49 55.72
N TYR A 661 69.21 -18.72 57.02
CA TYR A 661 70.13 -17.99 57.87
C TYR A 661 71.28 -18.89 58.31
N TRP A 662 72.50 -18.50 57.93
CA TRP A 662 73.71 -19.17 58.36
C TRP A 662 74.13 -18.64 59.74
N LYS A 663 73.82 -19.42 60.78
CA LYS A 663 73.90 -18.98 62.18
C LYS A 663 75.25 -18.44 62.62
N SER A 664 76.37 -19.08 62.28
CA SER A 664 77.70 -18.68 62.74
C SER A 664 78.29 -17.47 62.01
N THR A 665 77.89 -17.20 60.77
CA THR A 665 78.44 -16.10 59.95
C THR A 665 77.57 -14.86 59.96
N GLY A 666 76.27 -15.01 60.23
CA GLY A 666 75.30 -13.93 60.19
C GLY A 666 74.78 -13.59 58.79
N TYR A 667 75.13 -14.39 57.78
CA TYR A 667 74.65 -14.19 56.41
C TYR A 667 73.25 -14.78 56.20
N ALA A 668 72.41 -14.02 55.50
CA ALA A 668 71.08 -14.42 55.08
C ALA A 668 71.04 -14.64 53.56
N TYR A 669 70.36 -15.70 53.15
CA TYR A 669 70.14 -16.06 51.76
C TYR A 669 68.64 -16.20 51.50
N ARG A 670 68.21 -15.89 50.28
CA ARG A 670 66.84 -16.10 49.81
C ARG A 670 66.82 -17.12 48.68
N PHE A 671 65.89 -18.07 48.73
CA PHE A 671 65.70 -19.02 47.65
C PHE A 671 64.95 -18.34 46.51
N MET A 672 65.46 -18.44 45.29
CA MET A 672 64.80 -17.83 44.13
C MET A 672 65.21 -18.51 42.82
N GLN A 673 64.36 -18.36 41.80
CA GLN A 673 64.71 -18.74 40.44
C GLN A 673 65.47 -17.59 39.75
N ASP A 674 66.58 -17.91 39.08
CA ASP A 674 67.33 -16.99 38.23
C ASP A 674 67.49 -17.60 36.84
N GLY A 675 66.71 -17.07 35.89
CA GLY A 675 66.51 -17.70 34.59
C GLY A 675 65.90 -19.10 34.71
N ALA A 676 66.57 -20.11 34.14
CA ALA A 676 66.12 -21.51 34.20
C ALA A 676 66.65 -22.27 35.44
N THR A 677 67.42 -21.63 36.31
CA THR A 677 68.15 -22.29 37.40
C THR A 677 67.68 -21.79 38.76
N TRP A 678 67.56 -22.70 39.74
CA TRP A 678 67.21 -22.35 41.12
C TRP A 678 68.47 -22.11 41.95
N LYS A 679 68.46 -21.10 42.82
CA LYS A 679 69.61 -20.81 43.68
C LYS A 679 69.24 -20.15 45.00
N TRP A 680 70.15 -20.25 45.96
CA TRP A 680 70.17 -19.41 47.15
C TRP A 680 70.99 -18.16 46.85
N GLN A 681 70.35 -17.00 46.91
CA GLN A 681 70.98 -15.71 46.65
C GLN A 681 71.24 -15.01 47.98
N MET A 682 72.51 -14.67 48.27
CA MET A 682 72.85 -13.89 49.46
C MET A 682 72.21 -12.50 49.37
N ILE A 683 71.56 -12.10 50.45
CA ILE A 683 70.88 -10.80 50.55
C ILE A 683 71.94 -9.76 50.95
N GLN A 684 72.32 -8.88 50.00
CA GLN A 684 73.18 -7.72 50.25
C GLN A 684 72.37 -6.43 50.06
N ASP A 685 72.64 -5.44 50.92
CA ASP A 685 71.82 -4.25 51.26
C ASP A 685 71.63 -3.22 50.11
N ASN A 686 71.07 -3.65 48.98
CA ASN A 686 70.79 -2.82 47.79
C ASN A 686 69.32 -2.87 47.32
N ASP A 687 68.44 -3.62 47.99
CA ASP A 687 67.06 -3.89 47.52
C ASP A 687 66.00 -2.88 48.03
N ILE A 688 66.34 -2.00 48.98
CA ILE A 688 65.42 -0.94 49.47
C ILE A 688 65.12 0.09 48.36
N SER A 689 66.04 0.28 47.42
CA SER A 689 65.87 1.22 46.30
C SER A 689 64.94 0.70 45.18
N LYS A 690 64.65 -0.60 45.13
CA LYS A 690 63.69 -1.18 44.17
C LYS A 690 62.26 -1.20 44.72
N ALA A 691 62.10 -1.23 46.05
CA ALA A 691 60.79 -1.17 46.70
C ALA A 691 60.09 0.19 46.51
N LEU A 692 60.85 1.29 46.40
CA LEU A 692 60.28 2.61 46.08
C LEU A 692 59.72 2.70 44.65
N ALA A 693 60.27 1.96 43.68
CA ALA A 693 59.82 1.98 42.28
C ALA A 693 58.53 1.15 42.06
N GLN A 694 58.21 0.21 42.94
CA GLN A 694 56.96 -0.57 42.90
C GLN A 694 55.79 0.15 43.57
N ALA A 695 56.04 1.10 44.48
CA ALA A 695 55.00 1.91 45.10
C ALA A 695 54.36 2.93 44.13
N GLU A 696 55.12 3.46 43.16
CA GLU A 696 54.56 4.35 42.11
C GLU A 696 53.61 3.60 41.16
N LYS A 697 53.88 2.33 40.83
CA LYS A 697 53.01 1.52 39.93
C LYS A 697 51.66 1.14 40.53
N ALA A 698 51.51 1.16 41.85
CA ALA A 698 50.25 0.83 42.51
C ALA A 698 49.23 1.99 42.48
N GLN A 699 49.68 3.22 42.21
CA GLN A 699 48.80 4.37 42.05
C GLN A 699 48.13 4.40 40.67
N ASP A 700 48.85 4.05 39.61
CA ASP A 700 48.34 4.03 38.21
C ASP A 700 47.21 3.00 37.98
N THR A 701 47.13 1.93 38.79
CA THR A 701 46.10 0.90 38.62
C THR A 701 44.73 1.33 39.18
N ALA A 702 44.69 2.36 40.04
CA ALA A 702 43.45 2.84 40.65
C ALA A 702 42.72 3.93 39.83
N ASP A 703 43.38 4.56 38.85
CA ASP A 703 42.79 5.62 38.00
C ASP A 703 41.91 5.07 36.85
N GLY A 704 41.93 3.77 36.58
CA GLY A 704 41.21 3.14 35.46
C GLY A 704 39.75 2.74 35.72
N LYS A 705 39.06 3.32 36.71
CA LYS A 705 37.62 3.04 36.91
C LYS A 705 36.76 3.98 36.06
N ARG A 706 36.00 3.42 35.12
CA ARG A 706 35.00 4.15 34.29
C ARG A 706 34.05 4.95 35.18
N ARG A 707 33.88 6.24 34.87
CA ARG A 707 33.11 7.21 35.68
C ARG A 707 31.76 7.50 35.04
N THR A 708 30.76 7.80 35.88
CA THR A 708 29.45 8.30 35.46
C THR A 708 29.26 9.73 35.96
N PHE A 709 29.02 10.66 35.04
CA PHE A 709 28.76 12.07 35.31
C PHE A 709 27.24 12.31 35.24
N VAL A 710 26.72 13.16 36.14
CA VAL A 710 25.31 13.60 36.17
C VAL A 710 25.17 15.11 35.95
N ILE A 711 26.29 15.78 35.72
CA ILE A 711 26.45 17.20 35.38
C ILE A 711 27.58 17.31 34.34
N GLN A 712 27.74 18.46 33.67
CA GLN A 712 28.75 18.61 32.61
C GLN A 712 30.16 18.12 33.05
N PRO A 713 30.75 17.13 32.34
CA PRO A 713 32.03 16.54 32.72
C PRO A 713 33.19 17.54 32.69
N SER A 714 34.00 17.56 33.76
CA SER A 714 35.26 18.30 33.80
C SER A 714 36.45 17.33 33.63
N PRO A 715 37.43 17.60 32.76
CA PRO A 715 38.62 16.75 32.65
C PRO A 715 39.35 16.54 33.99
N PRO A 716 39.82 15.31 34.29
CA PRO A 716 39.99 14.22 33.34
C PRO A 716 38.73 13.39 33.12
N TYR A 717 38.56 12.86 31.91
CA TYR A 717 37.58 11.83 31.56
C TYR A 717 38.17 10.89 30.51
N ASP A 718 37.74 9.64 30.51
CA ASP A 718 38.31 8.56 29.69
C ASP A 718 37.31 8.04 28.66
N ILE A 719 37.81 7.42 27.58
CA ILE A 719 36.96 6.78 26.57
C ILE A 719 36.14 5.67 27.25
N GLY A 720 34.81 5.77 27.13
CA GLY A 720 33.86 4.86 27.76
C GLY A 720 33.26 5.38 29.08
N ASP A 721 33.64 6.57 29.56
CA ASP A 721 32.89 7.25 30.63
C ASP A 721 31.47 7.62 30.17
N LEU A 722 30.51 7.64 31.10
CA LEU A 722 29.10 7.92 30.82
C LEU A 722 28.70 9.29 31.37
N TRP A 723 27.85 10.02 30.65
CA TRP A 723 27.28 11.28 31.11
C TRP A 723 25.76 11.29 30.91
N SER A 724 25.02 11.31 32.02
CA SER A 724 23.56 11.47 32.03
C SER A 724 23.21 12.95 32.11
N GLN A 725 22.58 13.49 31.08
CA GLN A 725 22.14 14.89 31.04
C GLN A 725 20.74 15.06 31.65
N ASP A 726 20.49 16.19 32.32
CA ASP A 726 19.13 16.63 32.66
C ASP A 726 18.40 16.98 31.35
N GLY A 727 17.54 16.06 30.89
CA GLY A 727 16.89 16.15 29.57
C GLY A 727 16.73 14.82 28.83
N GLY A 728 17.29 13.72 29.36
CA GLY A 728 16.96 12.34 28.96
C GLY A 728 18.02 11.60 28.16
N ASP A 729 19.05 12.28 27.66
CA ASP A 729 20.13 11.63 26.92
C ASP A 729 21.28 11.16 27.84
N ILE A 730 21.75 9.93 27.59
CA ILE A 730 22.98 9.38 28.17
C ILE A 730 24.03 9.33 27.06
N LEU A 731 25.11 10.09 27.21
CA LEU A 731 26.23 10.17 26.28
C LEU A 731 27.42 9.32 26.76
N THR A 732 28.20 8.79 25.83
CA THR A 732 29.44 8.05 26.11
C THR A 732 30.63 8.85 25.61
N CYS A 733 31.65 9.00 26.44
CA CYS A 733 32.90 9.63 26.09
C CYS A 733 33.62 8.78 25.03
N VAL A 734 33.99 9.39 23.91
CA VAL A 734 34.72 8.77 22.80
C VAL A 734 36.14 9.31 22.66
N VAL A 735 36.51 10.36 23.39
CA VAL A 735 37.85 10.96 23.40
C VAL A 735 38.26 11.28 24.84
N ALA A 736 39.35 10.67 25.32
CA ALA A 736 39.87 10.94 26.66
C ALA A 736 40.54 12.32 26.74
N ARG A 737 40.40 13.00 27.89
CA ARG A 737 41.15 14.23 28.21
C ARG A 737 41.81 14.15 29.58
N ALA A 738 43.02 14.69 29.69
CA ALA A 738 43.77 14.78 30.93
C ALA A 738 43.33 15.95 31.82
N LYS A 739 43.62 15.86 33.13
CA LYS A 739 43.31 16.87 34.15
C LYS A 739 43.91 18.24 33.78
N GLY A 740 43.09 19.30 33.82
CA GLY A 740 43.49 20.66 33.44
C GLY A 740 43.23 21.04 31.98
N SER A 741 42.79 20.10 31.14
CA SER A 741 42.30 20.38 29.79
C SER A 741 40.95 21.11 29.84
N VAL A 742 40.60 21.80 28.75
CA VAL A 742 39.25 22.38 28.58
C VAL A 742 38.30 21.29 28.07
N TYR A 743 37.09 21.26 28.65
CA TYR A 743 36.00 20.42 28.17
C TYR A 743 35.69 20.70 26.70
N ALA A 744 35.49 19.66 25.89
CA ALA A 744 34.90 19.77 24.57
C ALA A 744 33.66 18.88 24.48
N SER A 745 32.55 19.45 24.02
CA SER A 745 31.30 18.72 23.85
C SER A 745 31.37 17.64 22.77
N SER A 746 32.27 17.80 21.78
CA SER A 746 32.51 16.82 20.71
C SER A 746 32.99 15.45 21.20
N ASP A 747 33.51 15.38 22.42
CA ASP A 747 34.11 14.18 22.98
C ASP A 747 33.06 13.21 23.53
N TRP A 748 31.80 13.63 23.58
CA TRP A 748 30.68 12.89 24.14
C TRP A 748 29.67 12.58 23.04
N LYS A 749 29.46 11.29 22.73
CA LYS A 749 28.57 10.83 21.65
C LYS A 749 27.49 9.90 22.18
N LYS A 750 26.30 9.96 21.55
CA LYS A 750 25.21 9.01 21.79
C LYS A 750 25.55 7.69 21.10
N LEU A 751 25.96 6.69 21.87
CA LEU A 751 26.34 5.35 21.38
C LEU A 751 25.38 4.24 21.83
N ASN A 752 24.31 4.62 22.53
CA ASN A 752 23.24 3.76 23.03
C ASN A 752 21.97 3.85 22.15
N LYS A 753 21.38 2.70 21.82
CA LYS A 753 20.05 2.60 21.20
C LYS A 753 18.99 2.49 22.30
N TYR A 754 18.35 3.59 22.65
CA TYR A 754 17.05 3.58 23.33
C TYR A 754 16.01 4.18 22.37
N THR A 755 14.82 3.61 22.29
CA THR A 755 13.74 4.07 21.40
C THR A 755 13.20 5.40 21.90
N ASP A 756 13.33 6.45 21.11
CA ASP A 756 12.62 7.72 21.31
C ASP A 756 11.22 7.65 20.68
N ASP A 757 10.43 8.69 20.93
CA ASP A 757 9.04 8.88 20.48
C ASP A 757 8.84 8.91 18.96
N THR A 758 9.80 8.41 18.15
CA THR A 758 9.73 8.30 16.69
C THR A 758 8.40 7.67 16.22
N THR A 759 7.89 6.65 16.92
CA THR A 759 6.60 6.02 16.58
C THR A 759 5.42 6.93 16.91
N ALA A 760 5.48 7.68 18.01
CA ALA A 760 4.44 8.64 18.38
C ALA A 760 4.44 9.87 17.45
N ASN A 761 5.61 10.35 17.03
CA ASN A 761 5.76 11.42 16.05
C ASN A 761 5.31 11.00 14.64
N LYS A 762 5.55 9.75 14.23
CA LYS A 762 4.98 9.18 12.99
C LYS A 762 3.46 9.04 13.06
N ALA A 763 2.91 8.68 14.22
CA ALA A 763 1.46 8.65 14.43
C ALA A 763 0.85 10.06 14.41
N LEU A 764 1.58 11.07 14.91
CA LEU A 764 1.19 12.48 14.85
C LEU A 764 1.28 13.04 13.42
N GLU A 765 2.29 12.65 12.63
CA GLU A 765 2.38 12.96 11.18
C GLU A 765 1.26 12.26 10.38
N ALA A 766 0.91 11.02 10.72
CA ALA A 766 -0.19 10.30 10.09
C ALA A 766 -1.56 10.90 10.44
N ALA A 767 -1.76 11.35 11.68
CA ALA A 767 -2.95 12.11 12.10
C ALA A 767 -3.01 13.51 11.43
N ALA A 768 -1.85 14.12 11.16
CA ALA A 768 -1.73 15.38 10.43
C ALA A 768 -2.09 15.26 8.94
N LEU A 769 -1.77 14.12 8.31
CA LEU A 769 -2.12 13.82 6.92
C LEU A 769 -3.58 13.37 6.72
N ALA A 770 -4.29 13.01 7.81
CA ALA A 770 -5.62 12.40 7.72
C ALA A 770 -6.82 13.37 7.77
N LYS A 771 -6.64 14.68 8.02
CA LYS A 771 -7.74 15.67 8.00
C LYS A 771 -7.27 17.07 7.57
N ASN A 772 -8.02 17.72 6.67
CA ASN A 772 -7.75 19.05 6.12
C ASN A 772 -7.95 20.15 7.19
N MET A 773 -6.88 20.70 7.73
CA MET A 773 -6.92 21.94 8.52
C MET A 773 -7.08 23.14 7.57
N THR A 774 -8.08 23.98 7.79
CA THR A 774 -8.33 25.17 6.95
C THR A 774 -8.35 26.44 7.78
N LEU A 775 -7.75 27.51 7.26
CA LEU A 775 -7.78 28.85 7.85
C LEU A 775 -8.61 29.78 6.97
N GLN A 776 -9.53 30.49 7.58
CA GLN A 776 -10.39 31.48 6.95
C GLN A 776 -10.08 32.87 7.51
N LEU A 777 -10.09 33.85 6.62
CA LEU A 777 -9.97 35.26 6.96
C LEU A 777 -11.33 35.93 6.67
N SER A 778 -11.75 36.87 7.52
CA SER A 778 -12.98 37.65 7.28
C SER A 778 -12.95 38.44 5.97
N ASN A 779 -11.75 38.72 5.48
CA ASN A 779 -11.41 39.39 4.23
C ASN A 779 -9.95 39.07 3.89
N GLU A 780 -9.67 38.83 2.61
CA GLU A 780 -8.33 38.48 2.11
C GLU A 780 -7.66 39.66 1.40
N MET A 781 -8.45 40.68 1.04
CA MET A 781 -7.95 41.92 0.48
C MET A 781 -8.78 43.12 0.94
N GLN A 782 -8.14 44.27 1.16
CA GLN A 782 -8.81 45.55 1.38
C GLN A 782 -8.09 46.69 0.64
N THR A 783 -8.82 47.42 -0.19
CA THR A 783 -8.29 48.63 -0.84
C THR A 783 -8.53 49.87 0.02
N ILE A 784 -7.57 50.80 0.02
CA ILE A 784 -7.68 52.09 0.71
C ILE A 784 -7.52 53.20 -0.32
N THR A 785 -8.50 54.10 -0.39
CA THR A 785 -8.40 55.28 -1.26
C THR A 785 -7.29 56.22 -0.77
N ALA A 786 -6.40 56.60 -1.68
CA ALA A 786 -5.36 57.58 -1.45
C ALA A 786 -5.47 58.71 -2.48
N ASP A 787 -4.88 59.88 -2.19
CA ASP A 787 -4.76 60.94 -3.19
C ASP A 787 -3.81 60.54 -4.33
N ALA A 788 -3.61 61.43 -5.31
CA ALA A 788 -2.78 61.16 -6.49
C ALA A 788 -1.32 60.83 -6.13
N ASP A 789 -0.81 61.42 -5.05
CA ASP A 789 0.53 61.16 -4.52
C ASP A 789 0.61 59.91 -3.64
N GLY A 790 -0.53 59.26 -3.35
CA GLY A 790 -0.60 58.07 -2.50
C GLY A 790 -0.66 58.34 -1.00
N ASN A 791 -1.00 59.57 -0.58
CA ASN A 791 -1.22 59.90 0.81
C ASN A 791 -2.64 59.52 1.26
N ILE A 792 -2.75 59.04 2.51
CA ILE A 792 -4.02 58.65 3.14
C ILE A 792 -4.33 59.68 4.22
N ALA A 793 -5.25 60.61 3.95
CA ALA A 793 -5.56 61.71 4.89
C ALA A 793 -6.16 61.24 6.22
N VAL A 794 -6.99 60.19 6.20
CA VAL A 794 -7.55 59.53 7.40
C VAL A 794 -7.51 58.03 7.15
N PHE A 795 -6.81 57.29 8.01
CA PHE A 795 -6.70 55.85 7.87
C PHE A 795 -8.04 55.16 8.19
N PRO A 796 -8.63 54.38 7.27
CA PRO A 796 -9.90 53.71 7.52
C PRO A 796 -9.74 52.54 8.50
N GLN A 797 -10.84 52.07 9.08
CA GLN A 797 -10.85 50.82 9.85
C GLN A 797 -10.55 49.64 8.91
N VAL A 798 -9.40 49.03 9.12
CA VAL A 798 -8.88 47.92 8.30
C VAL A 798 -8.50 46.80 9.26
N SER A 799 -9.23 45.70 9.19
CA SER A 799 -8.96 44.53 10.04
C SER A 799 -9.34 43.25 9.33
N THR A 800 -8.76 42.14 9.79
CA THR A 800 -9.14 40.78 9.38
C THR A 800 -9.17 39.87 10.60
N LYS A 801 -10.18 39.00 10.69
CA LYS A 801 -10.33 37.97 11.72
C LYS A 801 -9.91 36.60 11.17
N ALA A 802 -9.10 35.86 11.91
CA ALA A 802 -8.75 34.47 11.61
C ALA A 802 -9.75 33.49 12.25
N THR A 803 -10.08 32.41 11.55
CA THR A 803 -10.88 31.29 12.07
C THR A 803 -10.33 29.99 11.51
N VAL A 804 -10.05 29.01 12.37
CA VAL A 804 -9.36 27.77 12.02
C VAL A 804 -10.27 26.57 12.27
N MET A 805 -10.41 25.72 11.26
CA MET A 805 -11.21 24.50 11.32
C MET A 805 -10.32 23.27 11.16
N TYR A 806 -10.54 22.25 11.98
CA TYR A 806 -9.96 20.90 11.80
C TYR A 806 -11.08 19.89 11.59
N GLY A 807 -11.31 19.52 10.34
CA GLY A 807 -12.53 18.81 9.95
C GLY A 807 -13.77 19.68 10.19
N SER A 808 -14.68 19.23 11.07
CA SER A 808 -15.93 19.94 11.41
C SER A 808 -15.85 20.79 12.68
N SER A 809 -14.75 20.74 13.42
CA SER A 809 -14.58 21.45 14.69
C SER A 809 -13.87 22.79 14.47
N ASP A 810 -14.43 23.85 15.06
CA ASP A 810 -13.73 25.12 15.21
C ASP A 810 -12.68 24.97 16.31
N ILE A 811 -11.41 25.12 15.92
CA ILE A 811 -10.26 24.98 16.80
C ILE A 811 -9.48 26.30 16.89
N THR A 812 -10.13 27.42 16.61
CA THR A 812 -9.48 28.74 16.53
C THR A 812 -8.73 29.08 17.82
N ASP A 813 -9.33 28.81 18.98
CA ASP A 813 -8.73 29.10 20.29
C ASP A 813 -7.66 28.07 20.72
N ASP A 814 -7.68 26.88 20.12
CA ASP A 814 -6.71 25.82 20.40
C ASP A 814 -5.43 25.94 19.55
N CYS A 815 -5.37 26.92 18.64
CA CYS A 815 -4.25 27.18 17.76
C CYS A 815 -3.29 28.22 18.33
N SER A 816 -2.00 28.05 18.05
CA SER A 816 -1.00 29.10 18.22
C SER A 816 -0.82 29.90 16.92
N TYR A 817 -0.64 31.22 17.02
CA TYR A 817 -0.56 32.10 15.84
C TYR A 817 0.81 32.75 15.70
N THR A 818 1.33 32.77 14.48
CA THR A 818 2.51 33.55 14.10
C THR A 818 2.12 34.55 13.02
N ILE A 819 2.37 35.83 13.28
CA ILE A 819 2.00 36.92 12.37
C ILE A 819 3.26 37.50 11.74
N THR A 820 3.34 37.43 10.41
CA THR A 820 4.40 38.04 9.62
C THR A 820 3.79 39.11 8.74
N LYS A 821 4.40 40.29 8.64
CA LYS A 821 3.87 41.41 7.85
C LYS A 821 4.96 42.05 7.02
N SER A 822 4.58 42.72 5.94
CA SER A 822 5.51 43.59 5.21
C SER A 822 5.92 44.81 6.04
N ASP A 823 7.10 45.35 5.75
CA ASP A 823 7.61 46.57 6.40
C ASP A 823 6.69 47.78 6.21
N SER A 824 5.88 47.75 5.14
CA SER A 824 4.92 48.80 4.83
C SER A 824 3.70 48.83 5.74
N ILE A 825 3.42 47.78 6.52
CA ILE A 825 2.25 47.68 7.39
C ILE A 825 2.59 48.07 8.83
N THR A 826 1.77 48.93 9.42
CA THR A 826 1.72 49.17 10.87
C THR A 826 0.39 48.66 11.41
N GLY A 827 0.40 47.92 12.52
CA GLY A 827 -0.79 47.30 13.10
C GLY A 827 -0.46 46.37 14.25
N SER A 828 -1.48 45.77 14.84
CA SER A 828 -1.35 44.82 15.95
C SER A 828 -2.30 43.64 15.84
N TRP A 829 -1.85 42.50 16.34
CA TRP A 829 -2.63 41.29 16.53
C TRP A 829 -3.24 41.26 17.93
N SER A 830 -4.44 40.71 18.07
CA SER A 830 -5.05 40.41 19.36
C SER A 830 -5.29 38.91 19.50
N ASP A 831 -4.60 38.28 20.44
CA ASP A 831 -4.77 36.85 20.76
C ASP A 831 -6.15 36.52 21.33
N ALA A 832 -6.83 37.49 21.96
CA ALA A 832 -8.15 37.26 22.57
C ALA A 832 -9.28 37.22 21.54
N THR A 833 -9.14 37.95 20.43
CA THR A 833 -10.20 38.04 19.39
C THR A 833 -9.80 37.42 18.06
N HIS A 834 -8.53 37.06 17.90
CA HIS A 834 -7.89 36.58 16.66
C HIS A 834 -8.06 37.56 15.49
N ILE A 835 -7.91 38.85 15.78
CA ILE A 835 -8.06 39.95 14.80
C ILE A 835 -6.74 40.68 14.65
N TYR A 836 -6.32 40.89 13.40
CA TYR A 836 -5.26 41.84 13.06
C TYR A 836 -5.87 43.18 12.69
N ASN A 837 -5.50 44.24 13.42
CA ASN A 837 -5.92 45.62 13.14
C ASN A 837 -4.78 46.39 12.50
N VAL A 838 -4.98 46.86 11.27
CA VAL A 838 -4.01 47.69 10.55
C VAL A 838 -4.26 49.16 10.89
N THR A 839 -3.22 49.87 11.29
CA THR A 839 -3.25 51.29 11.67
C THR A 839 -2.46 52.19 10.74
N GLY A 840 -1.67 51.62 9.82
CA GLY A 840 -0.92 52.39 8.82
C GLY A 840 -0.42 51.55 7.65
N LEU A 841 -0.29 52.19 6.49
CA LEU A 841 0.28 51.62 5.27
C LEU A 841 1.17 52.68 4.58
N SER A 842 2.50 52.49 4.62
CA SER A 842 3.46 53.46 4.10
C SER A 842 3.72 53.32 2.59
N ALA A 843 3.69 52.10 2.05
CA ALA A 843 3.86 51.82 0.61
C ALA A 843 2.51 51.68 -0.12
N ASP A 844 2.53 51.54 -1.45
CA ASP A 844 1.30 51.33 -2.23
C ASP A 844 0.64 49.98 -1.95
N ASN A 845 1.41 48.98 -1.51
CA ASN A 845 0.91 47.66 -1.14
C ASN A 845 1.53 47.21 0.18
N GLY A 846 0.78 46.42 0.95
CA GLY A 846 1.25 45.75 2.14
C GLY A 846 0.50 44.45 2.36
N TRP A 847 1.10 43.54 3.13
CA TRP A 847 0.51 42.23 3.38
C TRP A 847 0.79 41.77 4.81
N ILE A 848 -0.10 40.92 5.32
CA ILE A 848 0.01 40.22 6.59
C ILE A 848 -0.27 38.74 6.34
N ASP A 849 0.70 37.90 6.64
CA ASP A 849 0.56 36.45 6.72
C ASP A 849 0.21 36.04 8.14
N ILE A 850 -0.92 35.36 8.28
CA ILE A 850 -1.38 34.79 9.54
C ILE A 850 -1.17 33.28 9.42
N ARG A 851 -0.27 32.73 10.24
CA ARG A 851 -0.01 31.30 10.33
C ARG A 851 -0.62 30.77 11.62
N ALA A 852 -1.58 29.85 11.51
CA ALA A 852 -2.13 29.11 12.63
C ALA A 852 -1.44 27.75 12.75
N THR A 853 -1.07 27.34 13.96
CA THR A 853 -0.43 26.06 14.26
C THR A 853 -1.17 25.33 15.37
N TYR A 854 -1.72 24.15 15.07
CA TYR A 854 -2.43 23.26 15.98
C TYR A 854 -1.53 22.06 16.36
N LEU A 855 -1.61 21.58 17.62
CA LEU A 855 -0.85 20.42 18.14
C LEU A 855 0.66 20.46 17.83
N SER A 856 1.25 21.66 17.74
CA SER A 856 2.68 21.95 17.51
C SER A 856 3.26 21.57 16.13
N ASN A 857 2.54 20.86 15.26
CA ASN A 857 3.07 20.45 13.94
C ASN A 857 2.13 20.70 12.75
N LEU A 858 0.83 20.90 12.98
CA LEU A 858 -0.15 21.19 11.93
C LEU A 858 -0.22 22.69 11.71
N SER A 859 0.24 23.21 10.57
CA SER A 859 0.19 24.65 10.31
C SER A 859 -0.40 25.02 8.96
N VAL A 860 -1.20 26.08 8.93
CA VAL A 860 -1.76 26.68 7.71
C VAL A 860 -1.52 28.20 7.75
N THR A 861 -1.16 28.77 6.61
CA THR A 861 -0.89 30.21 6.49
C THR A 861 -1.83 30.81 5.45
N LYS A 862 -2.40 31.98 5.76
CA LYS A 862 -3.18 32.76 4.81
C LYS A 862 -2.77 34.22 4.81
N ARG A 863 -2.80 34.85 3.64
CA ARG A 863 -2.37 36.23 3.41
C ARG A 863 -3.56 37.18 3.34
N PHE A 864 -3.50 38.26 4.11
CA PHE A 864 -4.35 39.44 3.98
C PHE A 864 -3.56 40.56 3.29
N THR A 865 -4.08 41.09 2.18
CA THR A 865 -3.41 42.12 1.37
C THR A 865 -4.12 43.46 1.46
N ILE A 866 -3.37 44.54 1.63
CA ILE A 866 -3.88 45.91 1.63
C ILE A 866 -3.20 46.70 0.52
N SER A 867 -3.97 47.40 -0.30
CA SER A 867 -3.43 48.22 -1.39
C SER A 867 -4.05 49.61 -1.45
N LYS A 868 -3.24 50.59 -1.86
CA LYS A 868 -3.69 51.94 -2.13
C LYS A 868 -4.35 52.01 -3.50
N GLN A 869 -5.50 52.66 -3.56
CA GLN A 869 -6.16 53.04 -4.81
C GLN A 869 -6.00 54.56 -4.98
N LYS A 870 -5.03 54.96 -5.80
CA LYS A 870 -4.68 56.37 -6.03
C LYS A 870 -5.71 57.07 -6.94
N LYS A 871 -6.05 58.32 -6.62
CA LYS A 871 -6.85 59.19 -7.49
C LYS A 871 -6.02 59.56 -8.75
N GLY A 872 -6.62 59.59 -9.94
CA GLY A 872 -5.92 60.04 -11.16
C GLY A 872 -5.58 61.54 -11.12
N GLU A 873 -4.50 61.95 -11.79
CA GLU A 873 -4.11 63.36 -11.91
C GLU A 873 -5.15 64.18 -12.71
N ASP A 874 -5.56 65.30 -12.11
CA ASP A 874 -6.36 66.41 -12.66
C ASP A 874 -7.57 66.10 -13.56
N GLY A 875 -8.74 66.04 -12.90
CA GLY A 875 -10.06 66.26 -13.50
C GLY A 875 -11.07 66.46 -12.37
N LYS A 876 -11.96 67.48 -12.51
CA LYS A 876 -13.00 67.90 -11.54
C LYS A 876 -13.60 66.74 -10.74
N ASP A 877 -13.94 66.98 -9.47
CA ASP A 877 -14.58 66.00 -8.58
C ASP A 877 -15.67 65.22 -9.31
N GLY A 878 -15.31 63.99 -9.72
CA GLY A 878 -16.26 63.02 -10.21
C GLY A 878 -17.14 62.58 -9.05
N GLU A 879 -18.39 62.24 -9.36
CA GLU A 879 -19.33 61.67 -8.40
C GLU A 879 -18.67 60.56 -7.57
N PRO A 880 -19.01 60.42 -6.27
CA PRO A 880 -18.39 59.45 -5.38
C PRO A 880 -18.36 58.06 -6.03
N GLY A 881 -17.17 57.45 -6.13
CA GLY A 881 -17.00 56.15 -6.77
C GLY A 881 -17.94 55.10 -6.19
N ARG A 882 -18.66 54.40 -7.06
CA ARG A 882 -19.62 53.35 -6.68
C ARG A 882 -18.93 52.00 -6.59
N THR A 883 -18.96 51.39 -5.41
CA THR A 883 -18.45 50.03 -5.17
C THR A 883 -19.59 49.04 -5.19
N TYR A 884 -19.51 48.04 -6.07
CA TYR A 884 -20.45 46.91 -6.11
C TYR A 884 -19.92 45.74 -5.29
N MET A 885 -20.83 45.02 -4.63
CA MET A 885 -20.53 43.91 -3.72
C MET A 885 -21.50 42.75 -4.03
N VAL A 886 -20.98 41.52 -4.05
CA VAL A 886 -21.78 40.29 -4.08
C VAL A 886 -21.47 39.50 -2.82
N GLU A 887 -22.50 39.09 -2.09
CA GLU A 887 -22.37 38.43 -0.79
C GLU A 887 -23.16 37.11 -0.79
N PRO A 888 -22.49 35.94 -0.66
CA PRO A 888 -23.17 34.66 -0.48
C PRO A 888 -23.68 34.48 0.95
N SER A 889 -24.73 33.68 1.13
CA SER A 889 -25.28 33.34 2.45
C SER A 889 -24.37 32.42 3.28
N CYS A 890 -23.45 31.71 2.62
CA CYS A 890 -22.41 30.91 3.27
C CYS A 890 -21.18 30.81 2.38
N ASN A 891 -19.99 30.80 2.99
CA ASN A 891 -18.71 30.64 2.29
C ASN A 891 -18.22 29.18 2.30
N VAL A 892 -18.90 28.29 3.02
CA VAL A 892 -18.54 26.88 3.18
C VAL A 892 -19.80 26.03 3.07
N LEU A 893 -19.71 24.98 2.27
CA LEU A 893 -20.70 23.92 2.17
C LEU A 893 -20.18 22.69 2.91
N LYS A 894 -21.00 22.09 3.77
CA LYS A 894 -20.67 20.84 4.46
C LYS A 894 -21.27 19.67 3.69
N ARG A 895 -20.47 18.67 3.35
CA ARG A 895 -20.93 17.42 2.73
C ARG A 895 -20.80 16.25 3.70
N GLY A 896 -21.91 15.61 4.03
CA GLY A 896 -21.95 14.39 4.85
C GLY A 896 -21.40 13.18 4.10
N SER A 897 -21.10 12.09 4.82
CA SER A 897 -20.66 10.81 4.22
C SER A 897 -21.73 10.17 3.33
N ASP A 898 -23.00 10.54 3.54
CA ASP A 898 -24.16 10.20 2.73
C ASP A 898 -24.33 11.11 1.49
N LYS A 899 -23.33 11.96 1.20
CA LYS A 899 -23.31 12.97 0.13
C LYS A 899 -24.34 14.10 0.30
N THR A 900 -25.01 14.21 1.45
CA THR A 900 -25.92 15.34 1.70
C THR A 900 -25.13 16.63 1.90
N ILE A 901 -25.58 17.73 1.27
CA ILE A 901 -24.96 19.05 1.39
C ILE A 901 -25.80 19.95 2.30
N SER A 902 -25.15 20.62 3.27
CA SER A 902 -25.74 21.58 4.20
C SER A 902 -24.94 22.91 4.25
N PRO A 903 -25.58 24.08 4.07
CA PRO A 903 -26.99 24.26 3.69
C PRO A 903 -27.27 23.72 2.28
N ASN A 904 -28.51 23.32 2.02
CA ASN A 904 -28.93 22.75 0.74
C ASN A 904 -29.19 23.81 -0.35
N PHE A 905 -28.99 25.08 -0.04
CA PHE A 905 -29.03 26.20 -0.98
C PHE A 905 -28.04 27.29 -0.56
N ILE A 906 -27.63 28.10 -1.54
CA ILE A 906 -26.85 29.33 -1.33
C ILE A 906 -27.65 30.49 -1.90
N THR A 907 -27.71 31.59 -1.16
CA THR A 907 -28.30 32.85 -1.64
C THR A 907 -27.20 33.88 -1.86
N PHE A 908 -27.12 34.44 -3.07
CA PHE A 908 -26.23 35.55 -3.39
C PHE A 908 -27.01 36.85 -3.40
N LYS A 909 -26.49 37.88 -2.72
CA LYS A 909 -27.09 39.22 -2.67
C LYS A 909 -26.14 40.26 -3.23
N ALA A 910 -26.66 41.17 -4.05
CA ALA A 910 -25.88 42.24 -4.65
C ALA A 910 -26.21 43.60 -4.03
N TYR A 911 -25.18 44.38 -3.75
CA TYR A 911 -25.30 45.73 -3.20
C TYR A 911 -24.34 46.68 -3.88
N TYR A 912 -24.62 47.97 -3.79
CA TYR A 912 -23.63 49.00 -4.03
C TYR A 912 -23.57 50.01 -2.89
N ARG A 913 -22.45 50.74 -2.83
CA ARG A 913 -22.24 51.90 -1.96
C ARG A 913 -21.56 53.02 -2.74
N ASP A 914 -21.98 54.25 -2.50
CA ASP A 914 -21.39 55.43 -3.13
C ASP A 914 -20.37 56.08 -2.18
N GLY A 915 -19.12 56.22 -2.64
CA GLY A 915 -18.02 56.83 -1.91
C GLY A 915 -17.76 56.21 -0.54
N LYS A 916 -17.88 57.02 0.52
CA LYS A 916 -17.63 56.62 1.92
C LYS A 916 -18.92 56.27 2.68
N SER A 917 -20.06 56.14 2.00
CA SER A 917 -21.34 55.83 2.65
C SER A 917 -21.32 54.44 3.29
N ALA A 918 -21.78 54.33 4.54
CA ALA A 918 -21.96 53.05 5.22
C ALA A 918 -23.22 52.28 4.76
N THR A 919 -24.15 52.98 4.10
CA THR A 919 -25.44 52.44 3.68
C THR A 919 -25.30 51.57 2.44
N ARG A 920 -25.59 50.27 2.57
CA ARG A 920 -25.70 49.34 1.41
C ARG A 920 -27.03 49.57 0.73
N VAL A 921 -27.01 49.83 -0.57
CA VAL A 921 -28.22 49.89 -1.40
C VAL A 921 -28.28 48.61 -2.23
N PRO A 922 -29.38 47.85 -2.23
CA PRO A 922 -29.54 46.68 -3.08
C PRO A 922 -29.32 47.04 -4.55
N TYR A 923 -28.49 46.26 -5.23
CA TYR A 923 -28.16 46.48 -6.64
C TYR A 923 -28.86 45.45 -7.50
N LYS A 924 -29.78 45.90 -8.36
CA LYS A 924 -30.47 45.03 -9.32
C LYS A 924 -29.63 44.86 -10.59
N GLY A 925 -28.94 43.73 -10.69
CA GLY A 925 -28.10 43.37 -11.82
C GLY A 925 -28.42 41.98 -12.37
N ARG A 926 -27.53 41.43 -13.21
CA ARG A 926 -27.66 40.10 -13.80
C ARG A 926 -26.67 39.13 -13.16
N PHE A 927 -27.14 38.03 -12.59
CA PHE A 927 -26.30 36.98 -11.99
C PHE A 927 -26.05 35.84 -12.97
N VAL A 928 -24.84 35.29 -12.92
CA VAL A 928 -24.49 33.99 -13.50
C VAL A 928 -23.89 33.14 -12.40
N VAL A 929 -24.50 31.99 -12.13
CA VAL A 929 -24.01 31.04 -11.12
C VAL A 929 -23.43 29.82 -11.84
N GLU A 930 -22.27 29.37 -11.39
CA GLU A 930 -21.55 28.23 -11.95
C GLU A 930 -21.16 27.24 -10.84
N GLU A 931 -21.21 25.95 -11.16
CA GLU A 931 -20.83 24.83 -10.29
C GLU A 931 -19.67 24.04 -10.90
N THR A 932 -18.86 23.39 -10.05
CA THR A 932 -17.83 22.43 -10.47
C THR A 932 -17.80 21.23 -9.53
N ALA A 933 -17.46 20.06 -10.07
CA ALA A 933 -17.24 18.82 -9.32
C ALA A 933 -15.75 18.51 -9.10
N ASP A 934 -14.87 19.05 -9.96
CA ASP A 934 -13.44 18.74 -10.01
C ASP A 934 -12.54 19.96 -9.71
N GLY A 935 -13.12 21.16 -9.58
CA GLY A 935 -12.41 22.43 -9.40
C GLY A 935 -11.91 23.07 -10.70
N ASN A 936 -11.97 22.37 -11.82
CA ASN A 936 -11.39 22.78 -13.11
C ASN A 936 -12.47 23.09 -14.15
N THR A 937 -13.48 22.24 -14.26
CA THR A 937 -14.56 22.32 -15.24
C THR A 937 -15.77 22.99 -14.60
N TRP A 938 -16.19 24.14 -15.14
CA TRP A 938 -17.28 24.96 -14.57
C TRP A 938 -18.52 24.93 -15.46
N ASN A 939 -19.64 24.49 -14.90
CA ASN A 939 -20.93 24.42 -15.58
C ASN A 939 -21.80 25.60 -15.17
N THR A 940 -22.33 26.35 -16.13
CA THR A 940 -23.31 27.40 -15.85
C THR A 940 -24.66 26.77 -15.56
N ILE A 941 -25.16 27.02 -14.36
CA ILE A 941 -26.39 26.41 -13.80
C ILE A 941 -27.53 27.41 -13.69
N TYR A 942 -27.20 28.70 -13.65
CA TYR A 942 -28.18 29.77 -13.61
C TYR A 942 -27.66 31.00 -14.34
N THR A 943 -28.56 31.64 -15.08
CA THR A 943 -28.35 32.95 -15.69
C THR A 943 -29.61 33.77 -15.51
N SER A 944 -29.48 34.95 -14.90
CA SER A 944 -30.59 35.86 -14.67
C SER A 944 -31.28 36.26 -15.98
N SER A 945 -32.60 36.04 -16.04
CA SER A 945 -33.43 36.50 -17.16
C SER A 945 -33.88 37.97 -16.99
N THR A 946 -33.91 38.47 -15.75
CA THR A 946 -34.31 39.85 -15.40
C THR A 946 -33.35 40.46 -14.37
N ASP A 947 -33.47 41.77 -14.11
CA ASP A 947 -32.59 42.44 -13.13
C ASP A 947 -33.08 42.13 -11.72
N GLU A 948 -32.21 41.51 -10.94
CA GLU A 948 -32.50 41.07 -9.59
C GLU A 948 -31.35 41.45 -8.66
N ASP A 949 -31.64 41.65 -7.38
CA ASP A 949 -30.68 41.99 -6.33
C ASP A 949 -30.36 40.81 -5.41
N THR A 950 -31.04 39.69 -5.60
CA THR A 950 -30.84 38.45 -4.84
C THR A 950 -31.21 37.24 -5.70
N VAL A 951 -30.35 36.22 -5.72
CA VAL A 951 -30.64 34.90 -6.32
C VAL A 951 -30.39 33.78 -5.31
N THR A 952 -31.30 32.81 -5.22
CA THR A 952 -31.13 31.61 -4.39
C THR A 952 -30.98 30.39 -5.30
N HIS A 953 -29.87 29.68 -5.12
CA HIS A 953 -29.55 28.48 -5.88
C HIS A 953 -29.52 27.25 -4.96
N TYR A 954 -30.28 26.21 -5.31
CA TYR A 954 -30.35 24.95 -4.57
C TYR A 954 -29.26 23.99 -5.04
N LEU A 955 -28.61 23.28 -4.14
CA LEU A 955 -27.51 22.36 -4.44
C LEU A 955 -27.98 20.92 -4.68
N TYR A 956 -29.26 20.75 -4.98
CA TYR A 956 -29.93 19.47 -5.21
C TYR A 956 -30.66 19.51 -6.55
N SER A 957 -30.68 18.38 -7.25
CA SER A 957 -31.51 18.18 -8.43
C SER A 957 -32.92 17.81 -7.98
N ILE A 958 -33.91 18.66 -8.26
CA ILE A 958 -35.32 18.39 -7.95
C ILE A 958 -35.84 17.34 -8.94
N LEU A 959 -36.47 16.28 -8.43
CA LEU A 959 -37.10 15.27 -9.27
C LEU A 959 -38.41 15.80 -9.85
N THR A 960 -38.60 15.65 -11.16
CA THR A 960 -39.85 15.96 -11.86
C THR A 960 -40.39 14.69 -12.52
N ASN A 961 -41.71 14.59 -12.65
CA ASN A 961 -42.34 13.52 -13.40
C ASN A 961 -42.26 13.79 -14.93
N GLY A 962 -42.69 12.83 -15.76
CA GLY A 962 -42.67 12.95 -17.23
C GLY A 962 -43.51 14.10 -17.82
N SER A 963 -44.23 14.87 -16.99
CA SER A 963 -44.96 16.08 -17.38
C SER A 963 -44.31 17.37 -16.85
N GLY A 964 -43.12 17.28 -16.25
CA GLY A 964 -42.37 18.42 -15.69
C GLY A 964 -42.87 18.93 -14.34
N GLN A 965 -43.77 18.21 -13.66
CA GLN A 965 -44.26 18.59 -12.33
C GLN A 965 -43.34 18.05 -11.24
N THR A 966 -43.06 18.85 -10.20
CA THR A 966 -42.17 18.48 -9.10
C THR A 966 -42.75 17.32 -8.27
N VAL A 967 -41.90 16.33 -7.99
CA VAL A 967 -42.27 15.18 -7.15
C VAL A 967 -42.12 15.59 -5.68
N ALA A 968 -43.21 15.53 -4.93
CA ALA A 968 -43.24 15.86 -3.51
C ALA A 968 -43.63 14.63 -2.66
N SER A 969 -43.12 14.57 -1.43
CA SER A 969 -43.57 13.60 -0.42
C SER A 969 -45.03 13.86 -0.02
N SER A 970 -45.64 12.92 0.70
CA SER A 970 -47.01 13.05 1.26
C SER A 970 -47.25 14.32 2.09
N ASN A 971 -46.19 15.02 2.46
CA ASN A 971 -46.19 16.19 3.33
C ASN A 971 -45.99 17.50 2.52
N GLY A 972 -45.91 17.40 1.19
CA GLY A 972 -45.71 18.54 0.29
C GLY A 972 -44.25 18.99 0.12
N SER A 973 -43.27 18.27 0.66
CA SER A 973 -41.84 18.59 0.50
C SER A 973 -41.28 17.96 -0.78
N THR A 974 -40.64 18.76 -1.63
CA THR A 974 -40.02 18.30 -2.88
C THR A 974 -38.85 17.35 -2.62
N ILE A 975 -38.79 16.24 -3.36
CA ILE A 975 -37.72 15.24 -3.27
C ILE A 975 -36.59 15.64 -4.23
N GLY A 976 -35.35 15.71 -3.76
CA GLY A 976 -34.18 16.06 -4.57
C GLY A 976 -32.96 15.22 -4.27
N ILE A 977 -32.12 15.00 -5.28
CA ILE A 977 -30.85 14.26 -5.20
C ILE A 977 -29.71 15.28 -5.01
N PRO A 978 -28.81 15.12 -4.02
CA PRO A 978 -27.65 16.00 -3.88
C PRO A 978 -26.80 16.01 -5.15
N ARG A 979 -26.43 17.19 -5.65
CA ARG A 979 -25.49 17.31 -6.77
C ARG A 979 -24.05 17.16 -6.27
N ASP A 980 -23.18 16.57 -7.08
CA ASP A 980 -21.77 16.37 -6.72
C ASP A 980 -20.95 17.66 -6.92
N VAL A 981 -21.21 18.65 -6.06
CA VAL A 981 -20.62 20.00 -6.15
C VAL A 981 -19.48 20.13 -5.15
N THR A 982 -18.31 20.56 -5.62
CA THR A 982 -17.13 20.88 -4.79
C THR A 982 -16.94 22.38 -4.62
N ASN A 983 -17.24 23.19 -5.64
CA ASN A 983 -17.22 24.66 -5.55
C ASN A 983 -18.39 25.30 -6.32
N VAL A 984 -18.82 26.47 -5.83
CA VAL A 984 -19.82 27.33 -6.48
C VAL A 984 -19.22 28.72 -6.62
N ARG A 985 -19.38 29.34 -7.80
CA ARG A 985 -19.02 30.75 -8.00
C ARG A 985 -20.18 31.53 -8.60
N CYS A 986 -20.20 32.82 -8.34
CA CYS A 986 -21.23 33.72 -8.81
C CYS A 986 -20.58 34.96 -9.44
N LYS A 987 -21.01 35.31 -10.65
CA LYS A 987 -20.63 36.53 -11.37
C LYS A 987 -21.83 37.48 -11.39
N LEU A 988 -21.58 38.77 -11.15
CA LEU A 988 -22.58 39.82 -11.23
C LEU A 988 -22.23 40.76 -12.38
N TYR A 989 -23.19 40.95 -13.28
CA TYR A 989 -23.10 41.82 -14.45
C TYR A 989 -23.97 43.06 -14.29
N ALA A 990 -23.70 44.06 -15.12
CA ALA A 990 -24.51 45.26 -15.20
C ALA A 990 -25.96 44.94 -15.64
N SER A 991 -26.89 45.83 -15.27
CA SER A 991 -28.27 45.73 -15.74
C SER A 991 -28.32 45.79 -17.27
N GLY A 992 -29.09 44.89 -17.89
CA GLY A 992 -29.32 44.85 -19.33
C GLY A 992 -28.55 43.79 -20.14
N GLY A 993 -27.68 42.98 -19.53
CA GLY A 993 -27.06 41.84 -20.23
C GLY A 993 -25.94 41.11 -19.47
N THR A 994 -25.58 39.92 -19.92
CA THR A 994 -24.53 39.04 -19.34
C THR A 994 -23.27 38.93 -20.19
N THR A 995 -23.18 39.70 -21.28
CA THR A 995 -21.99 39.83 -22.12
C THR A 995 -21.16 41.03 -21.64
N THR A 996 -19.85 40.81 -21.49
CA THR A 996 -18.85 41.83 -21.16
C THR A 996 -18.84 43.01 -22.12
#